data_AF-A0A420SER0-F1
#
_entry.id   AF-A0A420SER0-F1
#
_cell.length_a   1.000
_cell.length_b   1.000
_cell.length_c   1.000
_cell.angle_alpha   90.00
_cell.angle_beta   90.00
_cell.angle_gamma   90.00
#
_symmetry.space_group_name_H-M   'P 1'
#
loop_
_entity.id
_entity.type
_entity.pdbx_description
1 polymer ?
#
loop_
_entity_poly.entity_id
_entity_poly.type
_entity_poly.pdbx_seq_one_letter_code
_entity_poly.pdbx_strand_id
1 'polypeptide(L)'
;METGRNYPPQYAIPANPSAPFSFRKLLRDQLRYSGYNVDMVGTKNGGTMKDNDVEATSGYVVSQIHDASKLSYKYKPNLVFINAGTNDLVHNIDTGNQHERLKSMLLDLWSNISDKTVIILSTILPVDKPEAESLRGPVNTKYRAVVSELRKQGKPIFLADLDGFMTLDDLGDGTHPTDYGFRKMAGAFWSAFQQAEDEINDPLPADLAGDSGKTCRKSPGDGVNAGSQTQRGSGYDDGTYEHDSQEMGTLMTITSDWDRGQWFFARIFRSDRDDLLGWVENSAGNVVYAIRRNDGAGKFTKISTDLDVHDNCKIKGVVFIDLNGDGLDDFACIGSDGAVYASINQGNGGGDKPPTFVYKGLWRAADSRYPQNKVRLADIDGDGRADFCGLADNGDVYVWRNGWIDDMPKYWQALGKRFEGKGMGNLDGTRFEDINGDGRDDWAWVGDQGETFLWTNHRSCGVGKEGDGLKVAWRPGYYKGKTSGPTHTGGFAKGIRNRIHFARIYGEPQDFGLLGKQDYVYMEHSKGSDGKHTFKMRVWKNKGYGGTKLKGDGNKYCDMTGNGRDDYVWVLSKGEMDFYPNAGKDFITDKDSYWGPMQKAFFKPPRDLDRRDIYLTDWDGDGKCDIVWVDPDNKNHVSVWKNNYTPGGGFSWQYFSNPAPELYCPEKRGIGFGDLAVQFADVTGNGLSDYLCLEKNGRIWGWTQDSQGSWTYIDQFFGTKGHDRANMRFADVDGDGRDDAIWVEKFSGDSFVYYNKGRKDIAGSRYHWEIQERGGPFPAYGGSYAGSCQYFPDLNGDGRADLHSIQATFPNTAVTAYNICDGNRSGDDSSEIKKPDLIVPNNPGGGGSEESNSPPIPAENCKVVPDFMYTPLKRVGRSASGEDYCFAKWNKGVFIKEIEAVASSGSLRYIRVAYTDGTIEEAGVKVPDDSHHRFGTVKWDPWSDYFNVFEMHDGGFKGGIGRIVLEMSNKCGGDGNCKLDAGNYMDFPPVMQRIPRGDSDQGMLLGIRLNAGDVIENMIPMFSKARPLKVTLGEPNFTPTFEELNSKPFE
;
A
#
# COMPACT_ATOMS: atom_id res chain seq x y z
N MET A 1 -23.96 -14.89 18.88
CA MET A 1 -24.39 -13.49 19.03
C MET A 1 -25.11 -13.35 20.36
N GLU A 2 -25.11 -12.15 20.95
CA GLU A 2 -25.88 -11.74 22.14
C GLU A 2 -26.79 -10.53 21.81
N THR A 3 -28.05 -10.44 22.30
CA THR A 3 -29.00 -9.35 21.90
C THR A 3 -30.00 -8.84 22.96
N GLY A 4 -30.40 -7.54 22.95
CA GLY A 4 -31.44 -6.90 23.82
C GLY A 4 -32.06 -5.57 23.30
N ARG A 5 -33.22 -5.06 23.84
CA ARG A 5 -34.05 -3.92 23.29
C ARG A 5 -34.00 -2.57 24.08
N ASN A 6 -33.89 -1.39 23.41
CA ASN A 6 -34.44 -0.04 23.83
C ASN A 6 -34.11 1.18 22.88
N TYR A 7 -34.85 2.32 23.02
CA TYR A 7 -35.03 3.51 22.10
C TYR A 7 -33.98 4.69 22.15
N PRO A 8 -33.82 5.55 21.08
CA PRO A 8 -32.69 6.51 20.90
C PRO A 8 -33.02 8.04 20.95
N PRO A 9 -32.00 8.93 21.01
CA PRO A 9 -31.91 10.13 20.13
C PRO A 9 -30.50 10.49 19.55
N GLN A 10 -30.50 11.39 18.55
CA GLN A 10 -29.59 11.71 17.41
C GLN A 10 -28.29 12.53 17.67
N TYR A 11 -27.31 12.50 16.72
CA TYR A 11 -26.75 13.64 15.90
C TYR A 11 -25.51 13.25 14.98
N ALA A 12 -25.68 13.40 13.65
CA ALA A 12 -24.82 13.97 12.54
C ALA A 12 -23.33 13.59 12.15
N ILE A 13 -23.18 12.94 10.95
CA ILE A 13 -22.28 13.04 9.71
C ILE A 13 -20.70 12.98 9.75
N PRO A 14 -20.00 12.54 8.64
CA PRO A 14 -19.80 11.16 8.12
C PRO A 14 -18.31 10.71 7.97
N ALA A 15 -18.08 9.41 7.81
CA ALA A 15 -16.87 8.88 7.16
C ALA A 15 -17.20 7.70 6.22
N ASN A 16 -16.53 7.70 5.07
CA ASN A 16 -16.52 6.64 4.05
C ASN A 16 -15.58 5.49 4.50
N PRO A 17 -15.87 4.20 4.24
CA PRO A 17 -14.93 3.45 3.39
C PRO A 17 -15.53 2.26 2.60
N SER A 18 -14.87 1.97 1.50
CA SER A 18 -14.99 0.78 0.62
C SER A 18 -14.06 -0.38 1.08
N ALA A 19 -14.59 -1.59 1.38
CA ALA A 19 -13.96 -2.95 1.29
C ALA A 19 -14.94 -4.08 1.79
N PRO A 20 -14.74 -5.38 1.45
CA PRO A 20 -15.74 -6.33 0.90
C PRO A 20 -16.84 -6.84 1.87
N PHE A 21 -17.98 -7.28 1.31
CA PHE A 21 -19.17 -7.71 2.07
C PHE A 21 -19.06 -9.16 2.58
N SER A 22 -19.60 -9.41 3.77
CA SER A 22 -19.86 -10.75 4.33
C SER A 22 -21.31 -10.80 4.81
N PHE A 23 -21.97 -11.97 4.73
CA PHE A 23 -23.36 -12.10 5.22
C PHE A 23 -23.49 -11.70 6.69
N ARG A 24 -22.44 -11.91 7.50
CA ARG A 24 -22.45 -11.57 8.94
C ARG A 24 -22.60 -10.07 9.17
N LYS A 25 -21.90 -9.24 8.38
CA LYS A 25 -22.03 -7.78 8.47
C LYS A 25 -23.44 -7.34 8.10
N LEU A 26 -23.96 -7.82 6.97
CA LEU A 26 -25.29 -7.49 6.49
C LEU A 26 -26.39 -7.92 7.49
N LEU A 27 -26.25 -9.11 8.07
CA LEU A 27 -27.19 -9.62 9.08
C LEU A 27 -27.10 -8.85 10.39
N ARG A 28 -25.88 -8.52 10.85
CA ARG A 28 -25.65 -7.68 12.03
C ARG A 28 -26.26 -6.29 11.82
N ASP A 29 -25.99 -5.64 10.69
CA ASP A 29 -26.55 -4.32 10.35
C ASP A 29 -28.09 -4.36 10.33
N GLN A 30 -28.69 -5.45 9.85
CA GLN A 30 -30.14 -5.62 9.83
C GLN A 30 -30.71 -5.78 11.24
N LEU A 31 -30.06 -6.58 12.10
CA LEU A 31 -30.46 -6.74 13.50
C LEU A 31 -30.35 -5.42 14.27
N ARG A 32 -29.24 -4.70 14.08
CA ARG A 32 -29.04 -3.35 14.64
C ARG A 32 -30.12 -2.38 14.14
N TYR A 33 -30.42 -2.39 12.84
CA TYR A 33 -31.46 -1.54 12.23
C TYR A 33 -32.85 -1.84 12.80
N SER A 34 -33.12 -3.11 13.11
CA SER A 34 -34.36 -3.56 13.75
C SER A 34 -34.41 -3.30 15.27
N GLY A 35 -33.40 -2.63 15.84
CA GLY A 35 -33.40 -2.18 17.23
C GLY A 35 -32.80 -3.15 18.24
N TYR A 36 -32.13 -4.21 17.78
CA TYR A 36 -31.38 -5.12 18.64
C TYR A 36 -30.01 -4.56 18.97
N ASN A 37 -29.61 -4.59 20.24
CA ASN A 37 -28.19 -4.64 20.56
C ASN A 37 -27.65 -5.98 20.05
N VAL A 38 -26.44 -5.97 19.49
CA VAL A 38 -25.80 -7.18 18.97
C VAL A 38 -24.34 -7.14 19.37
N ASP A 39 -23.88 -8.22 20.01
CA ASP A 39 -22.47 -8.57 20.19
C ASP A 39 -22.20 -9.84 19.38
N MET A 40 -21.22 -9.81 18.47
CA MET A 40 -20.71 -11.03 17.85
C MET A 40 -19.71 -11.65 18.81
N VAL A 41 -19.70 -12.98 18.88
CA VAL A 41 -18.83 -13.70 19.83
C VAL A 41 -18.23 -14.91 19.15
N GLY A 42 -16.99 -15.24 19.50
CA GLY A 42 -16.23 -16.37 18.97
C GLY A 42 -14.74 -16.19 19.21
N THR A 43 -13.95 -17.25 19.04
CA THR A 43 -12.50 -17.18 19.29
C THR A 43 -11.68 -16.57 18.15
N LYS A 44 -12.34 -16.19 17.06
CA LYS A 44 -11.68 -15.66 15.86
C LYS A 44 -12.36 -14.37 15.44
N ASN A 45 -11.68 -13.63 14.59
CA ASN A 45 -12.23 -12.46 13.92
C ASN A 45 -12.18 -12.62 12.40
N GLY A 46 -13.06 -11.92 11.70
CA GLY A 46 -12.99 -11.84 10.25
C GLY A 46 -14.03 -10.92 9.64
N GLY A 47 -13.73 -10.33 8.49
CA GLY A 47 -14.60 -9.34 7.84
C GLY A 47 -14.32 -7.92 8.34
N THR A 48 -15.04 -6.96 7.75
CA THR A 48 -14.77 -5.52 7.85
C THR A 48 -15.56 -4.77 8.92
N MET A 49 -16.46 -5.46 9.63
CA MET A 49 -17.19 -4.85 10.75
C MET A 49 -16.29 -4.69 11.99
N LYS A 50 -16.65 -3.78 12.88
CA LYS A 50 -15.92 -3.45 14.11
C LYS A 50 -16.00 -4.59 15.12
N ASP A 51 -17.20 -5.09 15.32
CA ASP A 51 -17.54 -6.26 16.11
C ASP A 51 -17.56 -7.46 15.14
N ASN A 52 -16.36 -7.94 14.78
CA ASN A 52 -16.16 -8.96 13.74
C ASN A 52 -15.86 -10.36 14.26
N ASP A 53 -16.15 -10.62 15.53
CA ASP A 53 -15.93 -11.92 16.15
C ASP A 53 -16.79 -13.01 15.52
N VAL A 54 -16.25 -14.21 15.48
CA VAL A 54 -16.84 -15.35 14.80
C VAL A 54 -16.19 -16.64 15.24
N GLU A 55 -16.96 -17.72 15.25
CA GLU A 55 -16.41 -19.07 15.25
C GLU A 55 -16.58 -19.70 13.86
N ALA A 56 -15.58 -19.52 13.00
CA ALA A 56 -15.57 -20.10 11.67
C ALA A 56 -14.15 -20.44 11.23
N THR A 57 -13.98 -21.60 10.59
CA THR A 57 -12.69 -22.03 10.06
C THR A 57 -12.83 -22.49 8.63
N SER A 58 -12.13 -21.81 7.71
CA SER A 58 -12.11 -22.20 6.30
C SER A 58 -11.49 -23.59 6.13
N GLY A 59 -12.07 -24.40 5.23
CA GLY A 59 -11.57 -25.75 4.93
C GLY A 59 -12.00 -26.86 5.89
N TYR A 60 -12.69 -26.56 7.00
CA TYR A 60 -13.08 -27.58 7.97
C TYR A 60 -14.31 -28.39 7.52
N VAL A 61 -14.29 -29.70 7.80
CA VAL A 61 -15.48 -30.58 7.73
C VAL A 61 -16.31 -30.53 9.01
N VAL A 62 -17.55 -31.03 9.00
CA VAL A 62 -18.50 -30.93 10.14
C VAL A 62 -17.90 -31.37 11.48
N SER A 63 -17.13 -32.47 11.52
CA SER A 63 -16.50 -32.93 12.78
C SER A 63 -15.43 -31.96 13.30
N GLN A 64 -14.65 -31.36 12.41
CA GLN A 64 -13.64 -30.36 12.80
C GLN A 64 -14.30 -29.04 13.23
N ILE A 65 -15.42 -28.67 12.60
CA ILE A 65 -16.25 -27.54 13.03
C ILE A 65 -16.81 -27.81 14.43
N HIS A 66 -17.30 -29.02 14.68
CA HIS A 66 -17.79 -29.43 16.00
C HIS A 66 -16.71 -29.29 17.07
N ASP A 67 -15.50 -29.79 16.83
CA ASP A 67 -14.38 -29.64 17.77
C ASP A 67 -13.97 -28.18 17.98
N ALA A 68 -13.87 -27.38 16.91
CA ALA A 68 -13.55 -25.96 17.01
C ALA A 68 -14.62 -25.17 17.78
N SER A 69 -15.90 -25.50 17.61
CA SER A 69 -17.02 -24.79 18.25
C SER A 69 -16.97 -24.83 19.78
N LYS A 70 -16.33 -25.85 20.37
CA LYS A 70 -16.17 -26.00 21.81
C LYS A 70 -15.45 -24.82 22.45
N LEU A 71 -14.54 -24.18 21.70
CA LEU A 71 -13.80 -23.01 22.15
C LEU A 71 -14.73 -21.80 22.38
N SER A 72 -15.87 -21.74 21.72
CA SER A 72 -16.82 -20.63 21.85
C SER A 72 -17.90 -20.85 22.91
N TYR A 73 -17.94 -22.00 23.57
CA TYR A 73 -18.98 -22.29 24.57
C TYR A 73 -18.92 -21.33 25.76
N LYS A 74 -17.72 -20.80 26.05
CA LYS A 74 -17.48 -19.79 27.09
C LYS A 74 -18.23 -18.47 26.85
N TYR A 75 -18.51 -18.10 25.61
CA TYR A 75 -19.22 -16.84 25.30
C TYR A 75 -20.74 -16.92 25.44
N LYS A 76 -21.29 -18.08 25.80
CA LYS A 76 -22.71 -18.30 26.06
C LYS A 76 -23.72 -17.64 25.09
N PRO A 77 -23.57 -17.78 23.76
CA PRO A 77 -24.46 -17.09 22.82
C PRO A 77 -25.93 -17.55 22.97
N ASN A 78 -26.85 -16.58 22.98
CA ASN A 78 -28.30 -16.87 22.94
C ASN A 78 -28.80 -17.16 21.52
N LEU A 79 -28.03 -16.77 20.49
CA LEU A 79 -28.34 -16.97 19.08
C LEU A 79 -27.11 -17.44 18.28
N VAL A 80 -27.27 -18.54 17.54
CA VAL A 80 -26.20 -19.17 16.74
C VAL A 80 -26.68 -19.39 15.30
N PHE A 81 -25.92 -18.88 14.33
CA PHE A 81 -26.13 -19.11 12.90
C PHE A 81 -25.12 -20.11 12.36
N ILE A 82 -25.57 -21.16 11.66
CA ILE A 82 -24.70 -22.25 11.20
C ILE A 82 -24.84 -22.45 9.69
N ASN A 83 -23.70 -22.42 8.99
CA ASN A 83 -23.53 -22.96 7.64
C ASN A 83 -22.33 -23.91 7.68
N ALA A 84 -22.57 -25.22 7.53
CA ALA A 84 -21.53 -26.24 7.72
C ALA A 84 -21.77 -27.44 6.81
N GLY A 85 -20.71 -27.95 6.18
CA GLY A 85 -20.76 -29.21 5.43
C GLY A 85 -20.29 -29.17 3.98
N THR A 86 -19.98 -27.99 3.42
CA THR A 86 -19.48 -27.89 2.03
C THR A 86 -18.21 -28.71 1.81
N ASN A 87 -17.27 -28.69 2.76
CA ASN A 87 -16.01 -29.43 2.62
C ASN A 87 -16.20 -30.95 2.74
N ASP A 88 -17.17 -31.43 3.52
CA ASP A 88 -17.53 -32.84 3.55
C ASP A 88 -17.98 -33.32 2.16
N LEU A 89 -18.72 -32.49 1.42
CA LEU A 89 -19.13 -32.80 0.04
C LEU A 89 -17.94 -32.74 -0.92
N VAL A 90 -17.15 -31.66 -0.86
CA VAL A 90 -15.99 -31.44 -1.75
C VAL A 90 -14.94 -32.56 -1.62
N HIS A 91 -14.75 -33.09 -0.41
CA HIS A 91 -13.81 -34.17 -0.13
C HIS A 91 -14.46 -35.55 -0.06
N ASN A 92 -15.79 -35.63 -0.28
CA ASN A 92 -16.60 -36.85 -0.18
C ASN A 92 -16.37 -37.63 1.14
N ILE A 93 -16.37 -36.93 2.27
CA ILE A 93 -16.09 -37.50 3.59
C ILE A 93 -17.40 -37.89 4.27
N ASP A 94 -17.71 -39.19 4.22
CA ASP A 94 -18.83 -39.83 4.93
C ASP A 94 -20.13 -38.99 4.86
N THR A 95 -20.47 -38.58 3.64
CA THR A 95 -21.63 -37.72 3.31
C THR A 95 -22.96 -38.41 3.68
N GLY A 96 -22.97 -39.75 3.70
CA GLY A 96 -24.10 -40.56 4.15
C GLY A 96 -24.50 -40.28 5.61
N ASN A 97 -23.54 -40.06 6.50
CA ASN A 97 -23.76 -39.84 7.95
C ASN A 97 -23.46 -38.41 8.41
N GLN A 98 -23.21 -37.48 7.49
CA GLN A 98 -22.90 -36.08 7.80
C GLN A 98 -23.96 -35.39 8.67
N HIS A 99 -25.25 -35.64 8.40
CA HIS A 99 -26.37 -35.16 9.20
C HIS A 99 -26.34 -35.63 10.68
N GLU A 100 -25.82 -36.83 10.97
CA GLU A 100 -25.67 -37.31 12.36
C GLU A 100 -24.51 -36.59 13.07
N ARG A 101 -23.39 -36.34 12.37
CA ARG A 101 -22.29 -35.51 12.91
C ARG A 101 -22.77 -34.09 13.21
N LEU A 102 -23.56 -33.51 12.30
CA LEU A 102 -24.17 -32.20 12.51
C LEU A 102 -25.12 -32.23 13.70
N LYS A 103 -26.00 -33.23 13.80
CA LYS A 103 -26.93 -33.40 14.91
C LYS A 103 -26.20 -33.50 16.26
N SER A 104 -25.08 -34.22 16.31
CA SER A 104 -24.23 -34.29 17.50
C SER A 104 -23.70 -32.92 17.91
N MET A 105 -23.19 -32.13 16.95
CA MET A 105 -22.72 -30.77 17.20
C MET A 105 -23.84 -29.86 17.74
N LEU A 106 -25.04 -29.95 17.18
CA LEU A 106 -26.21 -29.18 17.63
C LEU A 106 -26.59 -29.53 19.08
N LEU A 107 -26.61 -30.83 19.42
CA LEU A 107 -26.92 -31.29 20.77
C LEU A 107 -25.88 -30.83 21.80
N ASP A 108 -24.60 -30.83 21.44
CA ASP A 108 -23.52 -30.34 22.31
C ASP A 108 -23.60 -28.83 22.55
N LEU A 109 -23.99 -28.04 21.54
CA LEU A 109 -24.22 -26.60 21.72
C LEU A 109 -25.27 -26.36 22.81
N TRP A 110 -26.42 -27.01 22.76
CA TRP A 110 -27.44 -26.87 23.82
C TRP A 110 -26.98 -27.40 25.18
N SER A 111 -26.20 -28.49 25.21
CA SER A 111 -25.75 -29.08 26.47
C SER A 111 -24.69 -28.24 27.19
N ASN A 112 -23.89 -27.47 26.47
CA ASN A 112 -22.74 -26.74 27.04
C ASN A 112 -22.93 -25.21 27.09
N ILE A 113 -23.82 -24.67 26.26
CA ILE A 113 -24.16 -23.25 26.27
C ILE A 113 -25.42 -23.00 27.10
N SER A 114 -26.58 -23.43 26.58
CA SER A 114 -27.90 -23.28 27.21
C SER A 114 -28.92 -24.10 26.43
N ASP A 115 -29.88 -24.73 27.11
CA ASP A 115 -30.98 -25.47 26.47
C ASP A 115 -31.96 -24.55 25.72
N LYS A 116 -31.87 -23.23 25.94
CA LYS A 116 -32.67 -22.17 25.33
C LYS A 116 -31.98 -21.43 24.18
N THR A 117 -30.72 -21.73 23.87
CA THR A 117 -30.01 -21.07 22.75
C THR A 117 -30.72 -21.33 21.43
N VAL A 118 -31.15 -20.28 20.74
CA VAL A 118 -31.78 -20.39 19.43
C VAL A 118 -30.71 -20.69 18.38
N ILE A 119 -30.90 -21.77 17.62
CA ILE A 119 -30.01 -22.14 16.51
C ILE A 119 -30.73 -21.96 15.18
N ILE A 120 -30.11 -21.23 14.25
CA ILE A 120 -30.58 -21.08 12.88
C ILE A 120 -29.58 -21.81 11.97
N LEU A 121 -29.99 -22.98 11.50
CA LEU A 121 -29.20 -23.81 10.60
C LEU A 121 -29.56 -23.50 9.16
N SER A 122 -28.56 -23.36 8.29
CA SER A 122 -28.76 -23.30 6.84
C SER A 122 -28.53 -24.64 6.14
N THR A 123 -29.17 -24.80 4.98
CA THR A 123 -28.78 -25.82 4.00
C THR A 123 -27.45 -25.47 3.34
N ILE A 124 -26.73 -26.49 2.84
CA ILE A 124 -25.42 -26.34 2.20
C ILE A 124 -25.58 -25.61 0.85
N LEU A 125 -24.70 -24.63 0.62
CA LEU A 125 -24.64 -23.81 -0.60
C LEU A 125 -24.35 -24.67 -1.84
N PRO A 126 -24.79 -24.25 -3.05
CA PRO A 126 -24.32 -24.83 -4.31
C PRO A 126 -22.79 -24.88 -4.38
N VAL A 127 -22.24 -25.85 -5.12
CA VAL A 127 -20.79 -25.99 -5.31
C VAL A 127 -20.50 -26.26 -6.78
N ASP A 128 -19.58 -25.50 -7.38
CA ASP A 128 -19.14 -25.68 -8.77
C ASP A 128 -18.13 -26.84 -8.90
N LYS A 129 -18.53 -28.01 -8.40
CA LYS A 129 -17.82 -29.29 -8.52
C LYS A 129 -18.87 -30.39 -8.73
N PRO A 130 -18.99 -30.96 -9.95
CA PRO A 130 -20.07 -31.87 -10.31
C PRO A 130 -20.26 -33.04 -9.32
N GLU A 131 -19.16 -33.63 -8.84
CA GLU A 131 -19.20 -34.74 -7.89
C GLU A 131 -19.75 -34.29 -6.53
N ALA A 132 -19.32 -33.13 -6.02
CA ALA A 132 -19.79 -32.59 -4.75
C ALA A 132 -21.25 -32.11 -4.82
N GLU A 133 -21.62 -31.45 -5.92
CA GLU A 133 -22.99 -30.97 -6.15
C GLU A 133 -23.99 -32.13 -6.23
N SER A 134 -23.58 -33.27 -6.82
CA SER A 134 -24.42 -34.47 -6.87
C SER A 134 -24.77 -35.04 -5.48
N LEU A 135 -23.93 -34.79 -4.49
CA LEU A 135 -24.12 -35.25 -3.10
C LEU A 135 -24.96 -34.25 -2.27
N ARG A 136 -25.05 -32.99 -2.71
CA ARG A 136 -25.63 -31.89 -1.94
C ARG A 136 -27.13 -32.07 -1.67
N GLY A 137 -27.92 -32.40 -2.69
CA GLY A 137 -29.38 -32.59 -2.56
C GLY A 137 -29.79 -33.63 -1.51
N PRO A 138 -29.23 -34.86 -1.54
CA PRO A 138 -29.46 -35.87 -0.51
C PRO A 138 -29.07 -35.40 0.91
N VAL A 139 -27.94 -34.70 1.07
CA VAL A 139 -27.49 -34.22 2.39
C VAL A 139 -28.39 -33.09 2.90
N ASN A 140 -28.76 -32.12 2.06
CA ASN A 140 -29.68 -31.04 2.43
C ASN A 140 -31.06 -31.57 2.84
N THR A 141 -31.55 -32.64 2.19
CA THR A 141 -32.78 -33.33 2.60
C THR A 141 -32.68 -33.86 4.04
N LYS A 142 -31.53 -34.44 4.41
CA LYS A 142 -31.30 -34.93 5.78
C LYS A 142 -31.10 -33.79 6.79
N TYR A 143 -30.46 -32.68 6.42
CA TYR A 143 -30.37 -31.49 7.28
C TYR A 143 -31.77 -30.94 7.63
N ARG A 144 -32.67 -30.84 6.63
CA ARG A 144 -34.08 -30.47 6.86
C ARG A 144 -34.78 -31.44 7.81
N ALA A 145 -34.53 -32.74 7.67
CA ALA A 145 -35.09 -33.76 8.56
C ALA A 145 -34.57 -33.60 10.01
N VAL A 146 -33.28 -33.31 10.21
CA VAL A 146 -32.70 -33.05 11.53
C VAL A 146 -33.34 -31.83 12.20
N VAL A 147 -33.52 -30.72 11.46
CA VAL A 147 -34.22 -29.54 12.01
C VAL A 147 -35.65 -29.88 12.39
N SER A 148 -36.41 -30.56 11.52
CA SER A 148 -37.79 -30.97 11.81
C SER A 148 -37.88 -31.89 13.03
N GLU A 149 -36.96 -32.84 13.15
CA GLU A 149 -36.89 -33.78 14.27
C GLU A 149 -36.61 -33.07 15.60
N LEU A 150 -35.55 -32.26 15.67
CA LEU A 150 -35.17 -31.53 16.88
C LEU A 150 -36.24 -30.50 17.27
N ARG A 151 -36.88 -29.86 16.28
CA ARG A 151 -38.00 -28.94 16.52
C ARG A 151 -39.20 -29.65 17.14
N LYS A 152 -39.56 -30.85 16.68
CA LYS A 152 -40.62 -31.69 17.28
C LYS A 152 -40.27 -32.12 18.72
N GLN A 153 -38.99 -32.21 19.05
CA GLN A 153 -38.50 -32.48 20.40
C GLN A 153 -38.47 -31.22 21.30
N GLY A 154 -38.97 -30.09 20.81
CA GLY A 154 -39.05 -28.84 21.57
C GLY A 154 -37.74 -28.03 21.59
N LYS A 155 -36.75 -28.37 20.75
CA LYS A 155 -35.53 -27.55 20.65
C LYS A 155 -35.80 -26.24 19.90
N PRO A 156 -35.21 -25.10 20.33
CA PRO A 156 -35.30 -23.83 19.63
C PRO A 156 -34.38 -23.81 18.40
N ILE A 157 -34.82 -24.45 17.30
CA ILE A 157 -34.08 -24.54 16.05
C ILE A 157 -34.95 -24.16 14.84
N PHE A 158 -34.38 -23.39 13.93
CA PHE A 158 -35.03 -22.90 12.72
C PHE A 158 -34.14 -23.13 11.49
N LEU A 159 -34.77 -23.21 10.31
CA LEU A 159 -34.08 -23.46 9.05
C LEU A 159 -34.01 -22.17 8.22
N ALA A 160 -32.80 -21.78 7.82
CA ALA A 160 -32.56 -20.82 6.75
C ALA A 160 -32.28 -21.59 5.45
N ASP A 161 -33.33 -21.90 4.69
CA ASP A 161 -33.16 -22.73 3.50
C ASP A 161 -32.55 -21.92 2.34
N LEU A 162 -31.28 -22.19 2.04
CA LEU A 162 -30.50 -21.58 0.95
C LEU A 162 -30.59 -22.39 -0.34
N ASP A 163 -31.02 -23.65 -0.26
CA ASP A 163 -31.07 -24.60 -1.36
C ASP A 163 -32.31 -24.35 -2.23
N GLY A 164 -32.08 -23.96 -3.49
CA GLY A 164 -33.10 -23.44 -4.41
C GLY A 164 -33.28 -21.92 -4.36
N PHE A 165 -32.70 -21.24 -3.36
CA PHE A 165 -32.67 -19.78 -3.26
C PHE A 165 -31.34 -19.18 -3.74
N MET A 166 -30.23 -19.85 -3.44
CA MET A 166 -28.90 -19.54 -3.98
C MET A 166 -28.56 -20.44 -5.17
N THR A 167 -27.90 -19.87 -6.18
CA THR A 167 -27.43 -20.56 -7.39
C THR A 167 -25.90 -20.48 -7.52
N LEU A 168 -25.30 -21.19 -8.49
CA LEU A 168 -23.85 -21.10 -8.75
C LEU A 168 -23.41 -19.69 -9.13
N ASP A 169 -24.26 -18.91 -9.79
CA ASP A 169 -23.99 -17.50 -10.15
C ASP A 169 -23.87 -16.59 -8.92
N ASP A 170 -24.40 -17.01 -7.78
CA ASP A 170 -24.25 -16.29 -6.53
C ASP A 170 -22.85 -16.51 -5.90
N LEU A 171 -21.98 -17.32 -6.50
CA LEU A 171 -20.64 -17.69 -6.01
C LEU A 171 -19.54 -17.11 -6.91
N GLY A 172 -18.50 -16.52 -6.31
CA GLY A 172 -17.42 -15.84 -7.02
C GLY A 172 -16.32 -16.78 -7.53
N ASP A 173 -16.05 -17.86 -6.81
CA ASP A 173 -15.03 -18.87 -7.13
C ASP A 173 -15.62 -20.29 -7.20
N GLY A 174 -16.94 -20.39 -7.34
CA GLY A 174 -17.67 -21.64 -7.37
C GLY A 174 -17.89 -22.29 -5.99
N THR A 175 -17.39 -21.72 -4.89
CA THR A 175 -17.65 -22.20 -3.52
C THR A 175 -18.07 -21.07 -2.57
N HIS A 176 -17.50 -19.88 -2.71
CA HIS A 176 -17.75 -18.73 -1.84
C HIS A 176 -18.71 -17.73 -2.48
N PRO A 177 -19.71 -17.20 -1.73
CA PRO A 177 -20.63 -16.21 -2.27
C PRO A 177 -19.96 -14.92 -2.76
N THR A 178 -20.53 -14.31 -3.80
CA THR A 178 -20.26 -12.92 -4.20
C THR A 178 -20.93 -11.94 -3.22
N ASP A 179 -20.69 -10.63 -3.37
CA ASP A 179 -21.42 -9.61 -2.61
C ASP A 179 -22.95 -9.77 -2.75
N TYR A 180 -23.42 -10.14 -3.94
CA TYR A 180 -24.83 -10.41 -4.21
C TYR A 180 -25.31 -11.70 -3.51
N GLY A 181 -24.52 -12.77 -3.58
CA GLY A 181 -24.78 -14.01 -2.85
C GLY A 181 -24.80 -13.83 -1.34
N PHE A 182 -23.95 -12.98 -0.77
CA PHE A 182 -23.96 -12.64 0.66
C PHE A 182 -25.21 -11.88 1.09
N ARG A 183 -25.82 -11.05 0.21
CA ARG A 183 -27.11 -10.38 0.49
C ARG A 183 -28.27 -11.38 0.54
N LYS A 184 -28.27 -12.38 -0.34
CA LYS A 184 -29.22 -13.51 -0.30
C LYS A 184 -29.04 -14.34 0.97
N MET A 185 -27.81 -14.76 1.26
CA MET A 185 -27.51 -15.56 2.44
C MET A 185 -27.93 -14.84 3.73
N ALA A 186 -27.59 -13.55 3.87
CA ALA A 186 -28.02 -12.73 5.00
C ALA A 186 -29.56 -12.57 5.06
N GLY A 187 -30.23 -12.40 3.92
CA GLY A 187 -31.69 -12.30 3.86
C GLY A 187 -32.41 -13.60 4.24
N ALA A 188 -31.87 -14.77 3.89
CA ALA A 188 -32.41 -16.05 4.32
C ALA A 188 -32.26 -16.26 5.83
N PHE A 189 -31.09 -15.93 6.39
CA PHE A 189 -30.89 -15.95 7.84
C PHE A 189 -31.77 -14.94 8.58
N TRP A 190 -31.97 -13.74 8.01
CA TRP A 190 -32.91 -12.75 8.54
C TRP A 190 -34.36 -13.25 8.52
N SER A 191 -34.80 -13.91 7.45
CA SER A 191 -36.14 -14.49 7.35
C SER A 191 -36.37 -15.59 8.39
N ALA A 192 -35.35 -16.44 8.64
CA ALA A 192 -35.40 -17.45 9.70
C ALA A 192 -35.36 -16.83 11.10
N PHE A 193 -34.58 -15.75 11.29
CA PHE A 193 -34.54 -15.00 12.55
C PHE A 193 -35.91 -14.43 12.91
N GLN A 194 -36.63 -13.82 11.97
CA GLN A 194 -37.96 -13.27 12.23
C GLN A 194 -38.97 -14.34 12.68
N GLN A 195 -38.79 -15.60 12.27
CA GLN A 195 -39.62 -16.72 12.76
C GLN A 195 -39.22 -17.16 14.17
N ALA A 196 -37.96 -16.94 14.55
CA ALA A 196 -37.39 -17.32 15.82
C ALA A 196 -37.46 -16.22 16.90
N GLU A 197 -37.80 -14.99 16.50
CA GLU A 197 -37.69 -13.77 17.29
C GLU A 197 -38.30 -13.90 18.69
N ASP A 198 -39.51 -14.46 18.78
CA ASP A 198 -40.26 -14.62 20.04
C ASP A 198 -39.67 -15.70 20.98
N GLU A 199 -38.71 -16.51 20.52
CA GLU A 199 -38.04 -17.55 21.30
C GLU A 199 -36.63 -17.17 21.76
N ILE A 200 -36.11 -16.02 21.31
CA ILE A 200 -34.79 -15.53 21.70
C ILE A 200 -34.88 -14.91 23.09
N ASN A 201 -34.19 -15.54 24.04
CA ASN A 201 -34.05 -15.03 25.41
C ASN A 201 -32.80 -14.16 25.55
N ASP A 202 -32.72 -13.35 26.60
CA ASP A 202 -31.49 -12.60 26.92
C ASP A 202 -30.27 -13.54 27.05
N PRO A 203 -29.06 -13.09 26.68
CA PRO A 203 -27.83 -13.87 26.79
C PRO A 203 -27.52 -14.23 28.25
N LEU A 204 -26.98 -15.43 28.47
CA LEU A 204 -26.40 -15.77 29.75
C LEU A 204 -25.04 -15.06 29.89
N PRO A 205 -24.59 -14.73 31.12
CA PRO A 205 -23.26 -14.17 31.32
C PRO A 205 -22.17 -15.09 30.77
N ALA A 206 -21.23 -14.54 30.00
CA ALA A 206 -20.11 -15.29 29.47
C ALA A 206 -19.15 -15.76 30.58
N ASP A 207 -18.65 -17.00 30.45
CA ASP A 207 -17.68 -17.64 31.35
C ASP A 207 -16.24 -17.17 31.00
N LEU A 208 -16.01 -15.85 30.92
CA LEU A 208 -14.70 -15.26 30.57
C LEU A 208 -13.73 -15.18 31.76
N ALA A 209 -14.17 -15.58 32.95
CA ALA A 209 -13.33 -15.70 34.11
C ALA A 209 -12.44 -16.95 34.00
N GLY A 210 -11.35 -16.88 33.24
CA GLY A 210 -10.27 -17.87 33.38
C GLY A 210 -9.44 -18.29 32.15
N ASP A 211 -9.53 -17.69 30.96
CA ASP A 211 -8.73 -18.17 29.80
C ASP A 211 -7.42 -17.37 29.63
N SER A 212 -6.46 -17.70 30.48
CA SER A 212 -5.11 -17.13 30.58
C SER A 212 -4.12 -17.85 29.65
N GLY A 213 -4.30 -17.74 28.34
CA GLY A 213 -3.26 -18.09 27.37
C GLY A 213 -2.63 -16.83 26.81
N LYS A 214 -1.41 -16.48 27.25
CA LYS A 214 -0.60 -15.43 26.59
C LYS A 214 -0.03 -15.89 25.24
N THR A 215 -0.12 -17.19 24.94
CA THR A 215 0.54 -17.81 23.80
C THR A 215 -0.44 -18.14 22.68
N CYS A 216 -0.38 -17.40 21.57
CA CYS A 216 -1.19 -17.61 20.37
C CYS A 216 -0.52 -16.96 19.14
N ARG A 217 -0.67 -17.55 17.94
CA ARG A 217 -0.11 -16.97 16.72
C ARG A 217 -0.86 -15.69 16.31
N LYS A 218 -0.09 -14.70 15.87
CA LYS A 218 -0.58 -13.44 15.33
C LYS A 218 -1.16 -13.60 13.93
N SER A 219 -2.34 -13.05 13.69
CA SER A 219 -3.01 -12.98 12.39
C SER A 219 -3.31 -11.53 11.98
N PRO A 220 -3.16 -11.12 10.71
CA PRO A 220 -3.51 -9.78 10.29
C PRO A 220 -4.95 -9.41 10.64
N GLY A 221 -5.15 -8.22 11.20
CA GLY A 221 -6.46 -7.72 11.58
C GLY A 221 -6.99 -8.20 12.94
N ASP A 222 -6.23 -8.98 13.70
CA ASP A 222 -6.58 -9.41 15.08
C ASP A 222 -6.15 -8.42 16.19
N GLY A 223 -5.39 -7.38 15.85
CA GLY A 223 -4.94 -6.39 16.82
C GLY A 223 -6.06 -5.51 17.37
N VAL A 224 -5.89 -5.00 18.59
CA VAL A 224 -6.83 -4.08 19.26
C VAL A 224 -6.24 -2.68 19.34
N ASN A 225 -6.95 -1.68 18.82
CA ASN A 225 -6.44 -0.31 18.78
C ASN A 225 -6.41 0.32 20.19
N ALA A 226 -5.32 1.03 20.52
CA ALA A 226 -5.18 1.79 21.76
C ALA A 226 -6.16 2.99 21.90
N GLY A 227 -6.95 3.29 20.86
CA GLY A 227 -8.08 4.22 20.88
C GLY A 227 -7.80 5.59 20.25
N SER A 228 -6.57 6.10 20.34
CA SER A 228 -6.15 7.39 19.76
C SER A 228 -4.62 7.41 19.51
N GLN A 229 -4.06 8.56 19.14
CA GLN A 229 -2.61 8.75 18.96
C GLN A 229 -1.85 8.56 20.27
N THR A 230 -1.11 7.45 20.36
CA THR A 230 -0.27 7.09 21.51
C THR A 230 0.97 7.98 21.58
N GLN A 231 1.49 8.45 20.45
CA GLN A 231 2.58 9.44 20.40
C GLN A 231 2.16 10.70 19.63
N ARG A 232 2.50 11.87 20.18
CA ARG A 232 2.02 13.19 19.69
C ARG A 232 3.14 14.18 19.33
N GLY A 233 4.32 13.67 18.98
CA GLY A 233 5.39 14.49 18.41
C GLY A 233 6.52 14.93 19.32
N SER A 234 6.87 14.09 20.27
CA SER A 234 8.12 14.18 21.04
C SER A 234 9.36 14.12 20.13
N GLY A 235 10.49 14.61 20.64
CA GLY A 235 11.79 14.54 19.97
C GLY A 235 12.23 15.82 19.26
N TYR A 236 13.44 15.77 18.70
CA TYR A 236 14.14 16.92 18.14
C TYR A 236 14.55 16.67 16.68
N ASP A 237 14.51 17.72 15.86
CA ASP A 237 15.04 17.77 14.50
C ASP A 237 15.99 18.96 14.34
N ASP A 238 16.66 19.04 13.20
CA ASP A 238 17.53 20.16 12.82
C ASP A 238 16.88 21.09 11.77
N GLY A 239 15.57 20.95 11.56
CA GLY A 239 14.78 21.84 10.72
C GLY A 239 14.97 21.63 9.21
N THR A 240 14.84 22.73 8.46
CA THR A 240 15.04 22.79 7.01
C THR A 240 16.48 23.19 6.71
N TYR A 241 17.08 22.67 5.63
CA TYR A 241 18.43 23.07 5.23
C TYR A 241 18.51 24.55 4.87
N GLU A 242 19.33 25.28 5.63
CA GLU A 242 19.74 26.65 5.34
C GLU A 242 21.18 26.66 4.84
N HIS A 243 21.37 27.07 3.59
CA HIS A 243 22.67 27.16 2.95
C HIS A 243 23.43 28.42 3.36
N ASP A 244 24.67 28.24 3.79
CA ASP A 244 25.66 29.29 4.00
C ASP A 244 26.98 28.81 3.40
N SER A 245 27.85 29.73 3.00
CA SER A 245 29.15 29.33 2.46
C SER A 245 30.25 30.34 2.71
N GLN A 246 31.48 29.83 2.69
CA GLN A 246 32.70 30.61 2.83
C GLN A 246 33.51 30.52 1.54
N GLU A 247 33.76 31.66 0.87
CA GLU A 247 34.63 31.68 -0.29
C GLU A 247 36.08 31.33 0.11
N MET A 248 36.67 30.36 -0.58
CA MET A 248 38.03 29.89 -0.35
C MET A 248 39.01 30.36 -1.45
N GLY A 249 38.54 31.13 -2.42
CA GLY A 249 39.31 31.58 -3.56
C GLY A 249 39.65 30.46 -4.54
N THR A 250 40.74 30.64 -5.29
CA THR A 250 41.25 29.63 -6.24
C THR A 250 42.19 28.66 -5.53
N LEU A 251 41.80 27.39 -5.44
CA LEU A 251 42.62 26.35 -4.81
C LEU A 251 43.67 25.76 -5.76
N MET A 252 43.34 25.70 -7.05
CA MET A 252 44.21 25.16 -8.09
C MET A 252 43.96 25.86 -9.42
N THR A 253 45.02 26.00 -10.21
CA THR A 253 44.94 26.37 -11.62
C THR A 253 45.47 25.22 -12.48
N ILE A 254 44.71 24.81 -13.48
CA ILE A 254 45.08 23.76 -14.43
C ILE A 254 45.07 24.34 -15.84
N THR A 255 46.16 24.12 -16.57
CA THR A 255 46.23 24.44 -18.00
C THR A 255 46.00 23.16 -18.80
N SER A 256 45.19 23.27 -19.86
CA SER A 256 44.81 22.18 -20.75
C SER A 256 44.85 22.68 -22.20
N ASP A 257 45.15 21.81 -23.14
CA ASP A 257 45.01 22.12 -24.57
C ASP A 257 43.53 22.12 -25.02
N TRP A 258 42.62 21.64 -24.16
CA TRP A 258 41.22 21.42 -24.48
C TRP A 258 40.25 21.96 -23.43
N ASP A 259 39.04 22.30 -23.88
CA ASP A 259 37.85 22.57 -23.08
C ASP A 259 36.67 21.78 -23.64
N ARG A 260 36.43 20.61 -23.03
CA ARG A 260 35.55 19.56 -23.55
C ARG A 260 34.74 18.89 -22.44
N GLY A 261 34.44 19.65 -21.38
CA GLY A 261 33.68 19.17 -20.21
C GLY A 261 34.42 18.07 -19.44
N GLN A 262 35.70 18.29 -19.14
CA GLN A 262 36.58 17.19 -18.72
C GLN A 262 36.66 16.88 -17.22
N TRP A 263 35.99 17.63 -16.35
CA TRP A 263 36.21 17.58 -14.90
C TRP A 263 35.12 16.81 -14.17
N PHE A 264 35.52 15.91 -13.27
CA PHE A 264 34.65 15.14 -12.38
C PHE A 264 35.18 15.16 -10.95
N PHE A 265 34.28 14.97 -9.99
CA PHE A 265 34.61 14.78 -8.59
C PHE A 265 34.00 13.47 -8.12
N ALA A 266 34.75 12.67 -7.36
CA ALA A 266 34.31 11.35 -6.91
C ALA A 266 35.13 10.86 -5.70
N ARG A 267 34.51 10.03 -4.86
CA ARG A 267 35.11 9.33 -3.72
C ARG A 267 35.92 8.11 -4.17
N ILE A 268 37.08 8.37 -4.81
CA ILE A 268 37.89 7.29 -5.42
C ILE A 268 38.74 6.57 -4.37
N PHE A 269 39.39 7.33 -3.48
CA PHE A 269 40.32 6.77 -2.51
C PHE A 269 39.72 6.56 -1.11
N ARG A 270 38.61 7.24 -0.79
CA ARG A 270 38.03 7.33 0.54
C ARG A 270 36.61 7.89 0.49
N SER A 271 35.81 7.58 1.51
CA SER A 271 34.40 7.97 1.58
C SER A 271 34.15 9.40 2.08
N ASP A 272 35.13 10.03 2.75
CA ASP A 272 34.95 11.34 3.40
C ASP A 272 35.20 12.55 2.49
N ARG A 273 35.85 12.35 1.33
CA ARG A 273 36.33 13.43 0.46
C ARG A 273 36.33 13.02 -1.01
N ASP A 274 36.07 14.00 -1.87
CA ASP A 274 36.04 13.79 -3.31
C ASP A 274 37.37 14.21 -3.94
N ASP A 275 37.87 13.36 -4.84
CA ASP A 275 39.07 13.55 -5.63
C ASP A 275 38.73 14.23 -6.97
N LEU A 276 39.68 14.94 -7.58
CA LEU A 276 39.48 15.57 -8.88
C LEU A 276 39.97 14.66 -10.00
N LEU A 277 39.09 14.38 -10.96
CA LEU A 277 39.39 13.57 -12.14
C LEU A 277 39.29 14.40 -13.42
N GLY A 278 40.21 14.17 -14.36
CA GLY A 278 40.22 14.75 -15.69
C GLY A 278 40.39 13.69 -16.77
N TRP A 279 39.44 13.56 -17.71
CA TRP A 279 39.57 12.53 -18.75
C TRP A 279 40.61 12.86 -19.81
N VAL A 280 41.40 11.86 -20.18
CA VAL A 280 42.44 11.89 -21.21
C VAL A 280 42.32 10.65 -22.09
N GLU A 281 42.86 10.74 -23.30
CA GLU A 281 42.98 9.59 -24.20
C GLU A 281 44.43 9.11 -24.15
N ASN A 282 44.65 7.86 -23.77
CA ASN A 282 45.99 7.30 -23.71
C ASN A 282 46.52 6.93 -25.11
N SER A 283 47.78 6.51 -25.21
CA SER A 283 48.40 6.15 -26.50
C SER A 283 47.74 4.98 -27.23
N ALA A 284 46.93 4.17 -26.54
CA ALA A 284 46.15 3.08 -27.12
C ALA A 284 44.75 3.53 -27.60
N GLY A 285 44.39 4.80 -27.42
CA GLY A 285 43.07 5.33 -27.77
C GLY A 285 42.00 5.09 -26.71
N ASN A 286 42.38 4.59 -25.52
CA ASN A 286 41.43 4.37 -24.43
C ASN A 286 41.22 5.65 -23.62
N VAL A 287 39.98 5.86 -23.16
CA VAL A 287 39.63 6.92 -22.21
C VAL A 287 40.08 6.49 -20.81
N VAL A 288 40.97 7.28 -20.22
CA VAL A 288 41.45 7.11 -18.84
C VAL A 288 41.34 8.43 -18.09
N TYR A 289 41.54 8.41 -16.77
CA TYR A 289 41.31 9.58 -15.92
C TYR A 289 42.58 9.98 -15.18
N ALA A 290 43.10 11.16 -15.48
CA ALA A 290 44.14 11.78 -14.66
C ALA A 290 43.54 12.19 -13.31
N ILE A 291 44.09 11.66 -12.22
CA ILE A 291 43.56 11.94 -10.87
C ILE A 291 44.47 12.88 -10.09
N ARG A 292 43.82 13.76 -9.34
CA ARG A 292 44.42 14.50 -8.23
C ARG A 292 43.68 14.12 -6.96
N ARG A 293 44.37 13.38 -6.09
CA ARG A 293 43.82 12.94 -4.80
C ARG A 293 43.65 14.12 -3.87
N ASN A 294 42.50 14.22 -3.20
CA ASN A 294 42.23 15.21 -2.18
C ASN A 294 42.84 14.79 -0.84
N ASP A 295 43.89 15.48 -0.42
CA ASP A 295 44.58 15.24 0.86
C ASP A 295 43.98 16.04 2.03
N GLY A 296 42.89 16.77 1.77
CA GLY A 296 42.20 17.61 2.74
C GLY A 296 42.69 19.04 2.80
N ALA A 297 41.90 19.88 3.48
CA ALA A 297 42.15 21.30 3.61
C ALA A 297 42.36 22.00 2.24
N GLY A 298 41.66 21.53 1.20
CA GLY A 298 41.77 22.06 -0.16
C GLY A 298 43.08 21.70 -0.89
N LYS A 299 43.88 20.75 -0.39
CA LYS A 299 45.13 20.29 -1.02
C LYS A 299 44.89 19.08 -1.90
N PHE A 300 45.50 19.11 -3.07
CA PHE A 300 45.35 18.08 -4.08
C PHE A 300 46.71 17.60 -4.59
N THR A 301 46.95 16.29 -4.49
CA THR A 301 48.18 15.64 -4.94
C THR A 301 47.95 14.94 -6.26
N LYS A 302 48.75 15.28 -7.28
CA LYS A 302 48.67 14.62 -8.58
C LYS A 302 49.16 13.18 -8.47
N ILE A 303 48.36 12.23 -8.93
CA ILE A 303 48.76 10.84 -9.05
C ILE A 303 49.47 10.64 -10.40
N SER A 304 50.57 9.89 -10.40
CA SER A 304 51.46 9.77 -11.57
C SER A 304 50.90 8.88 -12.67
N THR A 305 50.01 7.95 -12.30
CA THR A 305 49.37 6.99 -13.19
C THR A 305 47.90 7.35 -13.34
N ASP A 306 47.39 7.35 -14.57
CA ASP A 306 45.98 7.58 -14.85
C ASP A 306 45.14 6.37 -14.40
N LEU A 307 43.90 6.62 -13.98
CA LEU A 307 42.93 5.61 -13.62
C LEU A 307 42.27 5.03 -14.88
N ASP A 308 42.36 3.72 -15.01
CA ASP A 308 41.64 2.95 -16.01
C ASP A 308 40.41 2.31 -15.36
N VAL A 309 39.23 2.70 -15.83
CA VAL A 309 37.94 2.14 -15.38
C VAL A 309 37.51 0.94 -16.22
N HIS A 310 38.31 0.55 -17.23
CA HIS A 310 38.06 -0.53 -18.17
C HIS A 310 36.76 -0.36 -18.99
N ASP A 311 36.41 0.88 -19.31
CA ASP A 311 35.29 1.24 -20.19
C ASP A 311 35.64 2.52 -20.98
N ASN A 312 35.26 2.57 -22.27
CA ASN A 312 35.51 3.70 -23.18
C ASN A 312 34.26 4.58 -23.34
N CYS A 313 33.62 4.92 -22.23
CA CYS A 313 32.37 5.65 -22.22
C CYS A 313 32.48 7.01 -22.91
N LYS A 314 31.43 7.39 -23.65
CA LYS A 314 31.31 8.76 -24.14
C LYS A 314 31.12 9.70 -22.95
N ILE A 315 31.91 10.76 -22.90
CA ILE A 315 32.01 11.70 -21.76
C ILE A 315 30.65 12.22 -21.26
N LYS A 316 29.67 12.43 -22.14
CA LYS A 316 28.31 12.86 -21.74
C LYS A 316 27.55 11.86 -20.86
N GLY A 317 27.96 10.59 -20.86
CA GLY A 317 27.35 9.51 -20.07
C GLY A 317 28.16 9.10 -18.85
N VAL A 318 29.31 9.72 -18.60
CA VAL A 318 30.17 9.37 -17.46
C VAL A 318 29.53 9.89 -16.17
N VAL A 319 29.32 8.98 -15.22
CA VAL A 319 28.90 9.27 -13.85
C VAL A 319 29.78 8.47 -12.90
N PHE A 320 30.29 9.13 -11.85
CA PHE A 320 30.90 8.44 -10.73
C PHE A 320 29.92 8.49 -9.56
N ILE A 321 29.55 7.32 -9.03
CA ILE A 321 28.57 7.17 -7.96
C ILE A 321 28.71 5.78 -7.35
N ASP A 322 28.44 5.63 -6.05
CA ASP A 322 28.46 4.35 -5.34
C ASP A 322 27.31 3.43 -5.81
N LEU A 323 27.63 2.33 -6.49
CA LEU A 323 26.65 1.39 -7.04
C LEU A 323 26.38 0.20 -6.09
N ASN A 324 27.31 -0.11 -5.18
CA ASN A 324 27.27 -1.31 -4.34
C ASN A 324 27.19 -1.00 -2.83
N GLY A 325 27.19 0.26 -2.44
CA GLY A 325 27.05 0.74 -1.06
C GLY A 325 28.28 0.46 -0.20
N ASP A 326 29.48 0.47 -0.76
CA ASP A 326 30.73 0.28 0.00
C ASP A 326 31.34 1.61 0.50
N GLY A 327 30.75 2.74 0.11
CA GLY A 327 31.13 4.09 0.49
C GLY A 327 32.13 4.75 -0.46
N LEU A 328 32.56 4.06 -1.52
CA LEU A 328 33.41 4.59 -2.58
C LEU A 328 32.58 4.74 -3.86
N ASP A 329 32.92 5.75 -4.67
CA ASP A 329 32.22 5.91 -5.95
C ASP A 329 32.79 4.93 -6.98
N ASP A 330 31.86 4.24 -7.65
CA ASP A 330 32.10 3.39 -8.80
C ASP A 330 32.00 4.20 -10.10
N PHE A 331 32.19 3.53 -11.23
CA PHE A 331 32.04 4.11 -12.55
C PHE A 331 30.77 3.58 -13.22
N ALA A 332 29.93 4.50 -13.68
CA ALA A 332 28.77 4.22 -14.50
C ALA A 332 28.88 4.91 -15.87
N CYS A 333 28.64 4.15 -16.94
CA CYS A 333 28.49 4.67 -18.29
C CYS A 333 27.04 4.61 -18.75
N ILE A 334 26.40 5.77 -18.89
CA ILE A 334 25.07 5.91 -19.48
C ILE A 334 25.22 5.99 -21.01
N GLY A 335 24.78 4.96 -21.72
CA GLY A 335 24.70 4.90 -23.18
C GLY A 335 23.74 5.94 -23.77
N SER A 336 23.85 6.20 -25.07
CA SER A 336 22.98 7.18 -25.77
C SER A 336 21.48 6.83 -25.68
N ASP A 337 21.17 5.55 -25.59
CA ASP A 337 19.83 4.97 -25.43
C ASP A 337 19.36 4.93 -23.97
N GLY A 338 20.21 5.29 -23.01
CA GLY A 338 19.92 5.27 -21.57
C GLY A 338 20.28 3.96 -20.85
N ALA A 339 20.82 2.95 -21.55
CA ALA A 339 21.39 1.79 -20.87
C ALA A 339 22.57 2.22 -19.98
N VAL A 340 22.77 1.57 -18.84
CA VAL A 340 23.85 1.90 -17.90
C VAL A 340 24.76 0.69 -17.75
N TYR A 341 26.06 0.90 -17.90
CA TYR A 341 27.12 -0.10 -17.69
C TYR A 341 27.97 0.28 -16.48
N ALA A 342 28.48 -0.71 -15.76
CA ALA A 342 29.19 -0.50 -14.50
C ALA A 342 30.60 -1.07 -14.50
N SER A 343 31.48 -0.37 -13.80
CA SER A 343 32.80 -0.83 -13.39
C SER A 343 33.03 -0.48 -11.93
N ILE A 344 33.37 -1.49 -11.12
CA ILE A 344 33.34 -1.40 -9.66
C ILE A 344 34.73 -1.09 -9.11
N ASN A 345 34.83 -0.05 -8.28
CA ASN A 345 36.02 0.35 -7.57
C ASN A 345 36.38 -0.71 -6.52
N GLN A 346 37.61 -1.23 -6.56
CA GLN A 346 38.05 -2.29 -5.64
C GLN A 346 38.60 -1.74 -4.30
N GLY A 347 38.59 -0.42 -4.10
CA GLY A 347 39.03 0.22 -2.84
C GLY A 347 40.49 -0.02 -2.45
N ASN A 348 41.31 -0.53 -3.38
CA ASN A 348 42.70 -0.92 -3.14
C ASN A 348 43.73 0.16 -3.55
N GLY A 349 43.25 1.39 -3.79
CA GLY A 349 44.08 2.55 -4.11
C GLY A 349 44.78 3.12 -2.88
N GLY A 350 45.96 3.73 -3.07
CA GLY A 350 46.70 4.31 -1.95
C GLY A 350 48.04 4.90 -2.37
N GLY A 351 48.56 5.85 -1.58
CA GLY A 351 49.80 6.55 -1.91
C GLY A 351 49.73 7.18 -3.30
N ASP A 352 50.69 6.86 -4.16
CA ASP A 352 50.76 7.36 -5.54
C ASP A 352 50.14 6.41 -6.58
N LYS A 353 49.28 5.47 -6.15
CA LYS A 353 48.63 4.49 -7.04
C LYS A 353 47.11 4.60 -6.98
N PRO A 354 46.41 4.76 -8.12
CA PRO A 354 44.96 4.74 -8.14
C PRO A 354 44.42 3.32 -7.81
N PRO A 355 43.16 3.21 -7.35
CA PRO A 355 42.52 1.91 -7.20
C PRO A 355 42.32 1.23 -8.55
N THR A 356 42.18 -0.10 -8.54
CA THR A 356 41.77 -0.87 -9.72
C THR A 356 40.25 -0.91 -9.82
N PHE A 357 39.73 -0.91 -11.05
CA PHE A 357 38.31 -1.08 -11.33
C PHE A 357 38.06 -2.44 -11.99
N VAL A 358 36.88 -3.02 -11.78
CA VAL A 358 36.46 -4.27 -12.43
C VAL A 358 35.19 -4.04 -13.22
N TYR A 359 35.28 -4.12 -14.55
CA TYR A 359 34.13 -4.00 -15.44
C TYR A 359 33.16 -5.16 -15.22
N LYS A 360 31.90 -4.84 -14.92
CA LYS A 360 30.83 -5.83 -14.67
C LYS A 360 29.83 -5.94 -15.80
N GLY A 361 29.87 -5.05 -16.79
CA GLY A 361 28.93 -5.05 -17.92
C GLY A 361 27.66 -4.26 -17.65
N LEU A 362 26.54 -4.75 -18.18
CA LEU A 362 25.25 -4.06 -18.10
C LEU A 362 24.71 -4.04 -16.67
N TRP A 363 24.54 -2.83 -16.12
CA TRP A 363 23.93 -2.59 -14.80
C TRP A 363 22.42 -2.38 -14.89
N ARG A 364 21.98 -1.60 -15.89
CA ARG A 364 20.57 -1.36 -16.18
C ARG A 364 20.34 -1.34 -17.69
N ALA A 365 19.37 -2.12 -18.15
CA ALA A 365 18.94 -2.09 -19.54
C ALA A 365 18.29 -0.74 -19.92
N ALA A 366 18.42 -0.34 -21.18
CA ALA A 366 17.79 0.87 -21.69
C ALA A 366 16.26 0.83 -21.54
N ASP A 367 15.68 2.00 -21.31
CA ASP A 367 14.25 2.24 -21.37
C ASP A 367 14.02 3.33 -22.41
N SER A 368 13.25 3.02 -23.46
CA SER A 368 13.05 3.93 -24.60
C SER A 368 12.44 5.27 -24.22
N ARG A 369 11.84 5.39 -23.02
CA ARG A 369 11.30 6.65 -22.48
C ARG A 369 12.39 7.59 -21.97
N TYR A 370 13.56 7.04 -21.60
CA TYR A 370 14.63 7.74 -20.92
C TYR A 370 15.97 7.57 -21.67
N PRO A 371 16.16 8.24 -22.82
CA PRO A 371 17.49 8.35 -23.44
C PRO A 371 18.49 9.07 -22.52
N GLN A 372 19.78 9.03 -22.87
CA GLN A 372 20.91 9.51 -22.04
C GLN A 372 20.66 10.82 -21.27
N ASN A 373 20.13 11.85 -21.95
CA ASN A 373 19.93 13.17 -21.34
C ASN A 373 18.82 13.20 -20.27
N LYS A 374 17.96 12.18 -20.23
CA LYS A 374 16.86 11.99 -19.28
C LYS A 374 17.17 10.96 -18.19
N VAL A 375 18.39 10.46 -18.09
CA VAL A 375 18.81 9.54 -17.02
C VAL A 375 19.66 10.28 -15.99
N ARG A 376 19.41 10.03 -14.71
CA ARG A 376 20.30 10.34 -13.59
C ARG A 376 20.43 9.12 -12.70
N LEU A 377 21.50 9.06 -11.92
CA LEU A 377 21.70 8.06 -10.87
C LEU A 377 21.76 8.82 -9.54
N ALA A 378 21.12 8.27 -8.51
CA ALA A 378 20.99 8.92 -7.21
C ALA A 378 20.59 7.93 -6.13
N ASP A 379 21.10 8.02 -4.90
CA ASP A 379 20.54 7.26 -3.76
C ASP A 379 19.28 7.97 -3.24
N ILE A 380 18.11 7.53 -3.71
CA ILE A 380 16.83 8.15 -3.35
C ILE A 380 16.25 7.52 -2.08
N ASP A 381 16.41 6.21 -1.92
CA ASP A 381 15.82 5.49 -0.81
C ASP A 381 16.68 5.50 0.48
N GLY A 382 17.95 5.90 0.34
CA GLY A 382 18.93 6.11 1.40
C GLY A 382 19.52 4.82 1.93
N ASP A 383 19.70 3.81 1.08
CA ASP A 383 20.37 2.55 1.44
C ASP A 383 21.87 2.55 1.10
N GLY A 384 22.40 3.66 0.58
CA GLY A 384 23.79 3.88 0.20
C GLY A 384 24.10 3.48 -1.23
N ARG A 385 23.13 2.98 -2.00
CA ARG A 385 23.32 2.54 -3.39
C ARG A 385 22.63 3.48 -4.35
N ALA A 386 23.24 3.71 -5.50
CA ALA A 386 22.61 4.46 -6.56
C ALA A 386 21.36 3.76 -7.10
N ASP A 387 20.28 4.52 -7.22
CA ASP A 387 19.04 4.17 -7.92
C ASP A 387 19.01 4.76 -9.34
N PHE A 388 18.22 4.13 -10.21
CA PHE A 388 18.00 4.65 -11.57
C PHE A 388 16.86 5.68 -11.57
N CYS A 389 17.14 6.89 -12.05
CA CYS A 389 16.18 7.99 -12.13
C CYS A 389 15.91 8.41 -13.58
N GLY A 390 14.66 8.22 -14.04
CA GLY A 390 14.18 8.67 -15.35
C GLY A 390 13.42 10.00 -15.26
N LEU A 391 13.84 11.00 -16.02
CA LEU A 391 13.21 12.32 -16.07
C LEU A 391 12.19 12.42 -17.20
N ALA A 392 10.99 12.90 -16.87
CA ALA A 392 10.00 13.32 -17.86
C ALA A 392 10.26 14.77 -18.33
N ASP A 393 9.65 15.17 -19.45
CA ASP A 393 9.86 16.50 -20.05
C ASP A 393 9.37 17.66 -19.16
N ASN A 394 8.43 17.39 -18.26
CA ASN A 394 7.96 18.35 -17.26
C ASN A 394 8.87 18.42 -16.01
N GLY A 395 9.94 17.63 -15.96
CA GLY A 395 10.87 17.54 -14.83
C GLY A 395 10.44 16.58 -13.71
N ASP A 396 9.35 15.83 -13.87
CA ASP A 396 9.01 14.74 -12.96
C ASP A 396 10.10 13.65 -12.99
N VAL A 397 10.41 13.09 -11.82
CA VAL A 397 11.42 12.03 -11.69
C VAL A 397 10.78 10.73 -11.25
N TYR A 398 10.99 9.68 -12.05
CA TYR A 398 10.56 8.31 -11.80
C TYR A 398 11.77 7.47 -11.40
N VAL A 399 11.66 6.69 -10.33
CA VAL A 399 12.81 6.02 -9.71
C VAL A 399 12.60 4.51 -9.67
N TRP A 400 13.68 3.78 -9.91
CA TRP A 400 13.78 2.34 -9.72
C TRP A 400 14.94 2.04 -8.81
N ARG A 401 14.65 1.33 -7.72
CA ARG A 401 15.62 0.96 -6.72
C ARG A 401 16.54 -0.16 -7.18
N ASN A 402 17.85 0.02 -6.97
CA ASN A 402 18.86 -1.03 -7.10
C ASN A 402 18.75 -2.01 -5.92
N GLY A 403 18.12 -3.16 -6.13
CA GLY A 403 17.85 -4.14 -5.08
C GLY A 403 18.90 -5.24 -4.95
N TRP A 404 18.97 -5.82 -3.75
CA TRP A 404 19.90 -6.85 -3.27
C TRP A 404 21.15 -6.29 -2.58
N ILE A 405 22.24 -7.04 -2.51
CA ILE A 405 23.43 -6.75 -1.67
C ILE A 405 24.78 -6.94 -2.37
N ASP A 406 24.80 -7.50 -3.57
CA ASP A 406 26.03 -7.73 -4.33
C ASP A 406 26.48 -6.45 -5.05
N ASP A 407 27.62 -6.51 -5.75
CA ASP A 407 28.15 -5.41 -6.59
C ASP A 407 27.16 -4.94 -7.67
N MET A 408 26.27 -5.83 -8.12
CA MET A 408 25.32 -5.58 -9.19
C MET A 408 23.90 -5.88 -8.71
N PRO A 409 22.89 -5.15 -9.23
CA PRO A 409 21.49 -5.38 -8.90
C PRO A 409 21.08 -6.80 -9.26
N LYS A 410 20.45 -7.51 -8.32
CA LYS A 410 19.78 -8.79 -8.63
C LYS A 410 18.38 -8.56 -9.19
N TYR A 411 17.75 -7.47 -8.79
CA TYR A 411 16.42 -7.05 -9.24
C TYR A 411 16.28 -5.54 -9.14
N TRP A 412 15.24 -5.03 -9.79
CA TRP A 412 14.92 -3.61 -9.81
C TRP A 412 13.49 -3.40 -9.33
N GLN A 413 13.30 -2.62 -8.27
CA GLN A 413 11.98 -2.33 -7.73
C GLN A 413 11.51 -0.95 -8.19
N ALA A 414 10.36 -0.88 -8.83
CA ALA A 414 9.80 0.41 -9.22
C ALA A 414 9.33 1.19 -8.00
N LEU A 415 9.95 2.34 -7.71
CA LEU A 415 9.46 3.25 -6.69
C LEU A 415 8.34 4.12 -7.26
N GLY A 416 8.29 4.39 -8.56
CA GLY A 416 7.29 5.28 -9.18
C GLY A 416 7.74 6.74 -9.22
N LYS A 417 6.81 7.69 -9.32
CA LYS A 417 7.15 9.13 -9.35
C LYS A 417 7.57 9.60 -7.96
N ARG A 418 8.86 9.89 -7.76
CA ARG A 418 9.39 10.31 -6.45
C ARG A 418 9.62 11.81 -6.35
N PHE A 419 9.74 12.53 -7.46
CA PHE A 419 9.83 13.98 -7.45
C PHE A 419 8.87 14.59 -8.48
N GLU A 420 8.18 15.65 -8.06
CA GLU A 420 7.34 16.46 -8.94
C GLU A 420 8.15 17.64 -9.48
N GLY A 421 8.22 17.75 -10.80
CA GLY A 421 8.98 18.77 -11.50
C GLY A 421 8.60 20.19 -11.05
N LYS A 422 9.61 21.04 -10.84
CA LYS A 422 9.43 22.41 -10.33
C LYS A 422 9.36 23.48 -11.42
N GLY A 423 9.17 23.07 -12.69
CA GLY A 423 9.03 24.02 -13.81
C GLY A 423 10.29 24.84 -14.08
N MET A 424 11.48 24.32 -13.76
CA MET A 424 12.74 25.06 -13.84
C MET A 424 13.31 25.17 -15.27
N GLY A 425 12.63 24.64 -16.29
CA GLY A 425 13.08 24.69 -17.69
C GLY A 425 14.04 23.56 -18.07
N ASN A 426 15.20 23.88 -18.64
CA ASN A 426 16.11 22.88 -19.22
C ASN A 426 16.59 21.83 -18.18
N LEU A 427 16.25 20.56 -18.43
CA LEU A 427 16.58 19.36 -17.63
C LEU A 427 18.09 19.12 -17.45
N ASP A 428 18.95 19.67 -18.30
CA ASP A 428 20.41 19.61 -18.12
C ASP A 428 20.85 20.24 -16.78
N GLY A 429 20.01 21.08 -16.17
CA GLY A 429 20.24 21.66 -14.85
C GLY A 429 19.96 20.70 -13.70
N THR A 430 19.16 19.66 -13.90
CA THR A 430 18.75 18.73 -12.84
C THR A 430 19.88 17.76 -12.48
N ARG A 431 20.18 17.67 -11.19
CA ARG A 431 21.20 16.82 -10.57
C ARG A 431 20.68 16.27 -9.25
N PHE A 432 21.39 15.26 -8.75
CA PHE A 432 21.17 14.65 -7.46
C PHE A 432 22.50 14.65 -6.72
N GLU A 433 22.52 15.23 -5.52
CA GLU A 433 23.73 15.55 -4.77
C GLU A 433 23.43 15.52 -3.26
N ASP A 434 24.18 14.78 -2.46
CA ASP A 434 24.11 14.84 -0.99
C ASP A 434 24.78 16.13 -0.45
N ILE A 435 24.05 17.25 -0.52
CA ILE A 435 24.58 18.59 -0.19
C ILE A 435 24.77 18.75 1.32
N ASN A 436 23.87 18.16 2.12
CA ASN A 436 23.80 18.30 3.57
C ASN A 436 24.59 17.22 4.34
N GLY A 437 25.02 16.14 3.66
CA GLY A 437 25.83 15.06 4.22
C GLY A 437 25.03 13.98 4.96
N ASP A 438 23.71 13.86 4.76
CA ASP A 438 22.92 12.80 5.41
C ASP A 438 22.98 11.44 4.71
N GLY A 439 23.63 11.38 3.56
CA GLY A 439 23.77 10.16 2.78
C GLY A 439 22.54 9.84 1.93
N ARG A 440 21.65 10.80 1.71
CA ARG A 440 20.57 10.73 0.71
C ARG A 440 20.81 11.82 -0.32
N ASP A 441 20.63 11.51 -1.60
CA ASP A 441 20.88 12.53 -2.61
C ASP A 441 19.71 13.52 -2.71
N ASP A 442 20.05 14.81 -2.63
CA ASP A 442 19.12 15.92 -2.73
C ASP A 442 18.87 16.29 -4.18
N TRP A 443 17.63 16.68 -4.51
CA TRP A 443 17.34 17.20 -5.84
C TRP A 443 17.91 18.61 -5.98
N ALA A 444 18.70 18.83 -7.02
CA ALA A 444 19.27 20.13 -7.35
C ALA A 444 18.90 20.55 -8.77
N TRP A 445 18.66 21.84 -8.97
CA TRP A 445 18.64 22.43 -10.32
C TRP A 445 19.61 23.60 -10.41
N VAL A 446 20.58 23.49 -11.33
CA VAL A 446 21.61 24.49 -11.60
C VAL A 446 21.22 25.32 -12.82
N GLY A 447 21.14 26.64 -12.64
CA GLY A 447 20.84 27.61 -13.69
C GLY A 447 22.02 27.92 -14.60
N ASP A 448 21.78 28.78 -15.59
CA ASP A 448 22.79 29.14 -16.60
C ASP A 448 23.91 30.00 -16.03
N GLN A 449 23.62 30.75 -14.94
CA GLN A 449 24.59 31.58 -14.23
C GLN A 449 25.16 30.88 -12.98
N GLY A 450 24.87 29.59 -12.83
CA GLY A 450 25.32 28.76 -11.71
C GLY A 450 24.47 28.88 -10.44
N GLU A 451 23.39 29.67 -10.45
CA GLU A 451 22.43 29.71 -9.35
C GLU A 451 21.81 28.32 -9.15
N THR A 452 21.65 27.86 -7.89
CA THR A 452 21.17 26.49 -7.62
C THR A 452 20.01 26.50 -6.66
N PHE A 453 18.96 25.74 -6.98
CA PHE A 453 17.82 25.48 -6.10
C PHE A 453 17.86 24.05 -5.60
N LEU A 454 17.53 23.82 -4.34
CA LEU A 454 17.63 22.50 -3.69
C LEU A 454 16.33 22.08 -3.03
N TRP A 455 16.03 20.78 -3.09
CA TRP A 455 15.06 20.09 -2.26
C TRP A 455 15.74 18.90 -1.61
N THR A 456 15.83 18.93 -0.29
CA THR A 456 16.47 17.87 0.51
C THR A 456 15.61 16.61 0.60
N ASN A 457 16.26 15.45 0.52
CA ASN A 457 15.62 14.12 0.53
C ASN A 457 15.51 13.58 1.96
N HIS A 458 14.28 13.25 2.40
CA HIS A 458 14.06 12.69 3.74
C HIS A 458 13.25 11.40 3.70
N ARG A 459 13.53 10.51 4.66
CA ARG A 459 12.74 9.30 4.91
C ARG A 459 11.27 9.65 5.22
N SER A 460 10.33 8.94 4.60
CA SER A 460 8.90 9.07 4.88
C SER A 460 8.34 7.86 5.62
N CYS A 461 7.21 8.05 6.30
CA CYS A 461 6.36 6.96 6.80
C CYS A 461 5.19 6.64 5.86
N GLY A 462 5.13 7.27 4.70
CA GLY A 462 4.05 7.07 3.74
C GLY A 462 4.04 5.65 3.18
N VAL A 463 2.90 4.97 3.31
CA VAL A 463 2.65 3.64 2.77
C VAL A 463 2.66 3.65 1.23
N GLY A 464 3.17 2.57 0.64
CA GLY A 464 3.21 2.36 -0.80
C GLY A 464 3.19 0.87 -1.17
N LYS A 465 3.31 0.60 -2.47
CA LYS A 465 3.48 -0.74 -3.05
C LYS A 465 4.36 -0.64 -4.28
N GLU A 466 4.88 -1.74 -4.82
CA GLU A 466 5.68 -1.67 -6.04
C GLU A 466 4.96 -0.91 -7.18
N GLY A 467 5.69 0.01 -7.83
CA GLY A 467 5.16 0.96 -8.81
C GLY A 467 4.69 2.31 -8.23
N ASP A 468 4.36 2.35 -6.94
CA ASP A 468 4.07 3.54 -6.14
C ASP A 468 4.65 3.35 -4.72
N GLY A 469 5.94 2.98 -4.68
CA GLY A 469 6.65 2.42 -3.53
C GLY A 469 7.03 3.45 -2.45
N LEU A 470 8.23 3.29 -1.87
CA LEU A 470 8.72 4.12 -0.77
C LEU A 470 8.57 5.62 -1.08
N LYS A 471 7.73 6.31 -0.30
CA LYS A 471 7.54 7.76 -0.45
C LYS A 471 8.75 8.50 0.10
N VAL A 472 9.04 9.66 -0.50
CA VAL A 472 10.12 10.56 -0.08
C VAL A 472 9.50 11.85 0.47
N ALA A 473 10.04 12.36 1.56
CA ALA A 473 9.54 13.56 2.24
C ALA A 473 10.38 14.80 1.90
N TRP A 474 10.30 15.28 0.66
CA TRP A 474 11.09 16.42 0.17
C TRP A 474 10.86 17.72 0.96
N ARG A 475 11.93 18.45 1.29
CA ARG A 475 11.88 19.80 1.87
C ARG A 475 12.74 20.78 1.07
N PRO A 476 12.22 21.96 0.67
CA PRO A 476 13.03 22.97 -0.02
C PRO A 476 14.16 23.48 0.88
N GLY A 477 15.36 23.66 0.32
CA GLY A 477 16.46 24.37 0.98
C GLY A 477 16.47 25.86 0.61
N TYR A 478 17.04 26.70 1.47
CA TYR A 478 17.11 28.16 1.25
C TYR A 478 18.50 28.72 1.51
N TYR A 479 18.86 29.83 0.85
CA TYR A 479 20.01 30.62 1.30
C TYR A 479 19.73 31.19 2.70
N LYS A 480 20.75 31.22 3.57
CA LYS A 480 20.64 31.66 4.97
C LYS A 480 19.90 32.99 5.12
N GLY A 481 18.88 32.99 5.98
CA GLY A 481 18.02 34.16 6.22
C GLY A 481 17.03 34.47 5.10
N LYS A 482 16.83 33.58 4.13
CA LYS A 482 15.79 33.66 3.09
C LYS A 482 14.76 32.54 3.26
N THR A 483 13.59 32.75 2.67
CA THR A 483 12.47 31.77 2.65
C THR A 483 12.05 31.41 1.23
N SER A 484 12.77 31.92 0.21
CA SER A 484 12.57 31.64 -1.20
C SER A 484 13.83 31.99 -1.98
N GLY A 485 13.89 31.56 -3.24
CA GLY A 485 15.05 31.75 -4.12
C GLY A 485 16.06 30.60 -4.05
N PRO A 486 17.19 30.74 -4.76
CA PRO A 486 18.19 29.68 -4.82
C PRO A 486 18.95 29.55 -3.49
N THR A 487 19.46 28.35 -3.20
CA THR A 487 20.41 28.11 -2.12
C THR A 487 21.79 28.66 -2.44
N HIS A 488 22.18 28.65 -3.71
CA HIS A 488 23.43 29.24 -4.20
C HIS A 488 23.10 30.32 -5.22
N THR A 489 23.57 31.55 -5.01
CA THR A 489 23.13 32.70 -5.83
C THR A 489 23.71 32.73 -7.24
N GLY A 490 24.82 32.03 -7.50
CA GLY A 490 25.52 32.08 -8.79
C GLY A 490 25.92 33.50 -9.20
N GLY A 491 25.80 33.80 -10.50
CA GLY A 491 25.99 35.14 -11.06
C GLY A 491 27.41 35.43 -11.55
N PHE A 492 28.26 34.40 -11.70
CA PHE A 492 29.67 34.58 -12.08
C PHE A 492 29.87 34.88 -13.57
N ALA A 493 29.13 34.19 -14.43
CA ALA A 493 29.11 34.35 -15.88
C ALA A 493 27.85 33.65 -16.45
N LYS A 494 27.55 33.81 -17.75
CA LYS A 494 26.48 33.07 -18.44
C LYS A 494 27.04 31.81 -19.11
N GLY A 495 26.22 30.79 -19.33
CA GLY A 495 26.64 29.55 -19.99
C GLY A 495 27.58 28.67 -19.17
N ILE A 496 27.57 28.78 -17.84
CA ILE A 496 28.55 28.10 -16.96
C ILE A 496 28.01 26.87 -16.24
N ARG A 497 26.75 26.48 -16.51
CA ARG A 497 26.08 25.35 -15.83
C ARG A 497 26.97 24.10 -15.75
N ASN A 498 27.59 23.69 -16.85
CA ASN A 498 28.44 22.50 -16.93
C ASN A 498 29.83 22.67 -16.28
N ARG A 499 30.12 23.83 -15.69
CA ARG A 499 31.36 24.13 -14.93
C ARG A 499 31.12 24.25 -13.44
N ILE A 500 29.87 24.17 -13.01
CA ILE A 500 29.49 24.10 -11.60
C ILE A 500 29.47 22.63 -11.20
N HIS A 501 30.06 22.31 -10.06
CA HIS A 501 30.11 20.98 -9.46
C HIS A 501 29.83 21.10 -7.96
N PHE A 502 29.37 20.01 -7.37
CA PHE A 502 29.30 19.84 -5.92
C PHE A 502 30.28 18.74 -5.54
N ALA A 503 31.11 19.01 -4.54
CA ALA A 503 32.15 18.06 -4.15
C ALA A 503 32.58 18.26 -2.69
N ARG A 504 32.87 17.17 -1.98
CA ARG A 504 33.44 17.18 -0.62
C ARG A 504 34.92 17.57 -0.68
N ILE A 505 35.21 18.84 -0.99
CA ILE A 505 36.59 19.37 -1.06
C ILE A 505 37.17 19.49 0.34
N TYR A 506 36.43 20.13 1.24
CA TYR A 506 36.74 20.20 2.66
C TYR A 506 36.10 19.05 3.43
N GLY A 507 34.93 18.57 2.97
CA GLY A 507 34.23 17.43 3.55
C GLY A 507 33.88 17.61 5.03
N GLU A 508 33.61 18.85 5.47
CA GLU A 508 33.25 19.09 6.86
C GLU A 508 31.83 18.57 7.13
N PRO A 509 31.66 17.55 8.00
CA PRO A 509 30.33 17.13 8.41
C PRO A 509 29.69 18.26 9.22
N GLN A 510 28.38 18.44 9.09
CA GLN A 510 27.69 19.44 9.93
C GLN A 510 27.57 19.00 11.39
N ASP A 511 27.47 17.69 11.63
CA ASP A 511 27.35 17.10 12.96
C ASP A 511 27.90 15.67 12.98
N PHE A 512 28.09 15.12 14.17
CA PHE A 512 28.56 13.76 14.38
C PHE A 512 27.67 12.70 13.67
N GLY A 513 28.30 11.67 13.11
CA GLY A 513 27.64 10.54 12.44
C GLY A 513 27.13 10.82 11.01
N LEU A 514 27.46 11.98 10.44
CA LEU A 514 27.12 12.38 9.06
C LEU A 514 28.32 12.29 8.13
N LEU A 515 28.04 12.20 6.83
CA LEU A 515 29.04 12.40 5.79
C LEU A 515 29.46 13.89 5.73
N GLY A 516 30.59 14.15 5.09
CA GLY A 516 31.02 15.52 4.80
C GLY A 516 30.02 16.20 3.86
N LYS A 517 29.69 17.48 4.13
CA LYS A 517 28.90 18.29 3.20
C LYS A 517 29.64 18.50 1.89
N GLN A 518 28.90 18.59 0.79
CA GLN A 518 29.48 18.99 -0.49
C GLN A 518 29.61 20.52 -0.60
N ASP A 519 30.75 20.96 -1.10
CA ASP A 519 31.11 22.35 -1.37
C ASP A 519 30.72 22.75 -2.80
N TYR A 520 30.45 24.03 -3.02
CA TYR A 520 30.15 24.55 -4.36
C TYR A 520 31.47 24.85 -5.10
N VAL A 521 31.66 24.23 -6.25
CA VAL A 521 32.90 24.33 -7.04
C VAL A 521 32.59 24.92 -8.42
N TYR A 522 33.28 25.99 -8.76
CA TYR A 522 33.26 26.58 -10.10
C TYR A 522 34.62 26.38 -10.78
N MET A 523 34.62 25.61 -11.88
CA MET A 523 35.77 25.48 -12.77
C MET A 523 35.83 26.68 -13.73
N GLU A 524 36.27 27.82 -13.21
CA GLU A 524 36.36 29.09 -13.94
C GLU A 524 37.32 28.96 -15.13
N HIS A 525 36.82 29.23 -16.33
CA HIS A 525 37.54 29.03 -17.58
C HIS A 525 37.98 30.35 -18.20
N SER A 526 39.20 30.36 -18.74
CA SER A 526 39.65 31.36 -19.70
C SER A 526 40.46 30.72 -20.82
N LYS A 527 40.40 31.30 -22.02
CA LYS A 527 41.23 30.89 -23.15
C LYS A 527 42.38 31.89 -23.35
N GLY A 528 43.60 31.40 -23.30
CA GLY A 528 44.81 32.17 -23.54
C GLY A 528 45.01 32.49 -25.02
N SER A 529 45.83 33.52 -25.29
CA SER A 529 46.25 33.87 -26.65
C SER A 529 47.13 32.79 -27.30
N ASP A 530 47.75 31.92 -26.49
CA ASP A 530 48.50 30.73 -26.91
C ASP A 530 47.61 29.55 -27.33
N GLY A 531 46.28 29.74 -27.31
CA GLY A 531 45.30 28.71 -27.63
C GLY A 531 45.01 27.76 -26.48
N LYS A 532 45.74 27.83 -25.37
CA LYS A 532 45.53 26.97 -24.20
C LYS A 532 44.36 27.44 -23.36
N HIS A 533 43.76 26.50 -22.66
CA HIS A 533 42.62 26.71 -21.78
C HIS A 533 43.09 26.65 -20.33
N THR A 534 42.78 27.68 -19.55
CA THR A 534 43.09 27.75 -18.12
C THR A 534 41.81 27.54 -17.33
N PHE A 535 41.88 26.66 -16.33
CA PHE A 535 40.79 26.34 -15.41
C PHE A 535 41.23 26.67 -13.99
N LYS A 536 40.54 27.59 -13.34
CA LYS A 536 40.72 27.90 -11.92
C LYS A 536 39.62 27.23 -11.12
N MET A 537 40.00 26.34 -10.22
CA MET A 537 39.06 25.71 -9.29
C MET A 537 38.75 26.69 -8.16
N ARG A 538 37.64 27.42 -8.30
CA ARG A 538 37.12 28.31 -7.26
C ARG A 538 36.14 27.55 -6.38
N VAL A 539 36.31 27.64 -5.07
CA VAL A 539 35.52 26.84 -4.12
C VAL A 539 34.86 27.73 -3.08
N TRP A 540 33.59 27.46 -2.82
CA TRP A 540 32.82 27.99 -1.71
C TRP A 540 32.52 26.85 -0.76
N LYS A 541 33.20 26.87 0.38
CA LYS A 541 33.08 25.84 1.41
C LYS A 541 31.70 25.91 2.06
N ASN A 542 31.00 24.78 2.12
CA ASN A 542 29.64 24.69 2.64
C ASN A 542 29.62 24.85 4.17
N LYS A 543 28.95 25.90 4.62
CA LYS A 543 28.67 26.23 6.03
C LYS A 543 27.20 26.08 6.38
N GLY A 544 26.38 25.58 5.45
CA GLY A 544 24.97 25.32 5.67
C GLY A 544 24.71 24.27 6.75
N TYR A 545 23.48 24.27 7.27
CA TYR A 545 23.04 23.45 8.39
C TYR A 545 21.57 23.08 8.25
N GLY A 546 21.18 21.93 8.81
CA GLY A 546 19.80 21.49 8.92
C GLY A 546 19.41 20.48 7.84
N GLY A 547 18.22 19.90 8.01
CA GLY A 547 17.68 18.93 7.08
C GLY A 547 18.41 17.59 7.09
N THR A 548 18.97 17.14 8.21
CA THR A 548 19.65 15.83 8.31
C THR A 548 19.18 14.96 9.47
N LYS A 549 18.46 15.53 10.43
CA LYS A 549 17.99 14.82 11.62
C LYS A 549 16.48 14.93 11.72
N LEU A 550 15.80 13.79 11.73
CA LEU A 550 14.35 13.72 11.83
C LEU A 550 13.89 13.41 13.25
N LYS A 551 12.75 13.98 13.64
CA LYS A 551 12.04 13.58 14.86
C LYS A 551 11.55 12.14 14.83
N GLY A 552 11.52 11.45 13.69
CA GLY A 552 11.14 10.04 13.62
C GLY A 552 12.30 9.07 13.85
N ASP A 553 13.56 9.52 13.83
CA ASP A 553 14.74 8.63 13.75
C ASP A 553 15.36 8.28 15.12
N GLY A 554 14.79 8.78 16.22
CA GLY A 554 15.32 8.59 17.58
C GLY A 554 14.43 7.72 18.45
N ASN A 555 13.33 7.19 17.91
CA ASN A 555 12.38 6.40 18.68
C ASN A 555 12.98 5.04 19.04
N LYS A 556 13.03 4.74 20.34
CA LYS A 556 13.28 3.42 20.91
C LYS A 556 12.26 3.14 22.00
N TYR A 557 11.99 1.86 22.23
CA TYR A 557 11.00 1.39 23.20
C TYR A 557 11.62 0.25 24.00
N CYS A 558 11.45 0.29 25.32
CA CYS A 558 11.98 -0.72 26.25
C CYS A 558 11.43 -0.46 27.65
N ASP A 559 11.19 -1.48 28.45
CA ASP A 559 10.84 -1.33 29.87
C ASP A 559 12.07 -0.84 30.67
N MET A 560 12.21 0.48 30.80
CA MET A 560 13.32 1.08 31.53
C MET A 560 13.12 1.04 33.05
N THR A 561 11.90 0.74 33.51
CA THR A 561 11.54 0.82 34.94
C THR A 561 11.30 -0.54 35.59
N GLY A 562 11.17 -1.60 34.81
CA GLY A 562 10.87 -2.97 35.26
C GLY A 562 9.41 -3.15 35.68
N ASN A 563 8.49 -2.39 35.07
CA ASN A 563 7.08 -2.46 35.39
C ASN A 563 6.28 -3.45 34.50
N GLY A 564 6.97 -4.11 33.56
CA GLY A 564 6.45 -5.02 32.58
C GLY A 564 5.88 -4.35 31.33
N ARG A 565 6.03 -3.04 31.13
CA ARG A 565 5.56 -2.31 29.95
C ARG A 565 6.69 -1.49 29.35
N ASP A 566 6.79 -1.51 28.03
CA ASP A 566 7.76 -0.71 27.33
C ASP A 566 7.48 0.78 27.49
N ASP A 567 8.53 1.50 27.87
CA ASP A 567 8.58 2.95 27.92
C ASP A 567 9.10 3.51 26.59
N TYR A 568 8.85 4.79 26.34
CA TYR A 568 9.38 5.48 25.16
C TYR A 568 10.66 6.25 25.52
N VAL A 569 11.74 5.92 24.82
CA VAL A 569 13.03 6.59 24.91
C VAL A 569 13.34 7.29 23.60
N TRP A 570 13.51 8.61 23.67
CA TRP A 570 13.95 9.41 22.52
C TRP A 570 15.46 9.61 22.56
N VAL A 571 16.18 9.00 21.59
CA VAL A 571 17.65 9.04 21.49
C VAL A 571 18.11 10.08 20.48
N LEU A 572 18.89 11.06 20.94
CA LEU A 572 19.53 12.08 20.10
C LEU A 572 20.63 11.46 19.24
N SER A 573 21.09 12.16 18.17
CA SER A 573 22.13 11.65 17.24
C SER A 573 23.45 11.31 17.90
N LYS A 574 23.69 11.89 19.08
CA LYS A 574 24.90 11.74 19.89
C LYS A 574 24.71 10.81 21.09
N GLY A 575 23.56 10.14 21.19
CA GLY A 575 23.29 9.15 22.22
C GLY A 575 22.76 9.69 23.55
N GLU A 576 22.66 11.01 23.74
CA GLU A 576 21.86 11.58 24.84
C GLU A 576 20.40 11.16 24.69
N MET A 577 19.68 10.95 25.79
CA MET A 577 18.32 10.39 25.76
C MET A 577 17.34 11.16 26.64
N ASP A 578 16.11 11.32 26.14
CA ASP A 578 14.94 11.75 26.90
C ASP A 578 14.03 10.55 27.16
N PHE A 579 13.45 10.48 28.36
CA PHE A 579 12.62 9.36 28.80
C PHE A 579 11.15 9.78 28.97
N TYR A 580 10.24 8.95 28.46
CA TYR A 580 8.80 9.13 28.53
C TYR A 580 8.19 7.86 29.13
N PRO A 581 7.89 7.83 30.44
CA PRO A 581 7.37 6.63 31.09
C PRO A 581 6.02 6.25 30.51
N ASN A 582 5.75 4.96 30.35
CA ASN A 582 4.43 4.46 30.03
C ASN A 582 3.47 4.80 31.17
N ALA A 583 2.31 5.42 30.86
CA ALA A 583 1.37 5.83 31.91
C ALA A 583 0.47 4.69 32.41
N GLY A 584 0.67 3.44 31.94
CA GLY A 584 -0.09 2.26 32.34
C GLY A 584 -1.53 2.28 31.82
N LYS A 585 -1.77 2.93 30.67
CA LYS A 585 -3.10 3.02 30.06
C LYS A 585 -3.24 2.01 28.94
N ASP A 586 -4.27 1.18 29.01
CA ASP A 586 -4.58 0.25 27.93
C ASP A 586 -5.35 0.95 26.81
N PHE A 587 -6.25 1.89 27.11
CA PHE A 587 -6.98 2.66 26.09
C PHE A 587 -6.95 4.15 26.38
N ILE A 588 -6.85 4.96 25.33
CA ILE A 588 -6.77 6.41 25.38
C ILE A 588 -7.75 7.09 24.42
N THR A 589 -8.22 8.29 24.80
CA THR A 589 -8.95 9.21 23.94
C THR A 589 -8.05 10.37 23.50
N ASP A 590 -8.54 11.24 22.60
CA ASP A 590 -7.80 12.46 22.19
C ASP A 590 -7.45 13.40 23.35
N LYS A 591 -8.13 13.29 24.50
CA LYS A 591 -7.86 14.10 25.69
C LYS A 591 -6.79 13.49 26.61
N ASP A 592 -6.45 12.22 26.41
CA ASP A 592 -5.49 11.48 27.22
C ASP A 592 -4.07 11.59 26.67
N SER A 593 -3.08 11.61 27.56
CA SER A 593 -1.70 11.26 27.21
C SER A 593 -1.46 9.78 27.50
N TYR A 594 -0.85 9.06 26.55
CA TYR A 594 -0.37 7.68 26.72
C TYR A 594 0.90 7.64 27.56
N TRP A 595 1.80 8.59 27.30
CA TRP A 595 3.05 8.75 28.02
C TRP A 595 2.88 9.67 29.22
N GLY A 596 3.57 9.35 30.31
CA GLY A 596 3.68 10.19 31.49
C GLY A 596 4.63 11.38 31.29
N PRO A 597 4.91 12.13 32.37
CA PRO A 597 5.78 13.29 32.33
C PRO A 597 7.20 12.94 31.85
N MET A 598 7.69 13.70 30.86
CA MET A 598 9.02 13.50 30.28
C MET A 598 10.13 13.84 31.28
N GLN A 599 11.18 13.01 31.30
CA GLN A 599 12.44 13.25 31.99
C GLN A 599 13.54 13.53 30.96
N LYS A 600 14.03 14.78 30.95
CA LYS A 600 15.00 15.24 29.95
C LYS A 600 16.41 14.78 30.32
N ALA A 601 17.19 14.36 29.32
CA ALA A 601 18.60 13.99 29.46
C ALA A 601 18.86 13.02 30.63
N PHE A 602 17.97 12.03 30.81
CA PHE A 602 18.09 11.05 31.91
C PHE A 602 19.34 10.16 31.75
N PHE A 603 19.84 10.06 30.51
CA PHE A 603 21.12 9.49 30.18
C PHE A 603 21.90 10.41 29.23
N LYS A 604 23.19 10.55 29.50
CA LYS A 604 24.14 11.23 28.62
C LYS A 604 25.45 10.42 28.58
N PRO A 605 25.86 9.93 27.39
CA PRO A 605 27.10 9.18 27.28
C PRO A 605 28.32 10.10 27.53
N PRO A 606 29.46 9.54 27.96
CA PRO A 606 30.68 10.32 28.24
C PRO A 606 31.33 10.93 26.99
N ARG A 607 30.86 10.56 25.80
CA ARG A 607 31.24 11.08 24.47
C ARG A 607 30.10 10.87 23.49
N ASP A 608 30.18 11.48 22.31
CA ASP A 608 29.20 11.27 21.24
C ASP A 608 29.21 9.79 20.79
N LEU A 609 28.02 9.19 20.81
CA LEU A 609 27.74 7.83 20.31
C LEU A 609 26.64 7.92 19.27
N ASP A 610 26.77 7.24 18.14
CA ASP A 610 25.73 7.29 17.10
C ASP A 610 24.53 6.48 17.60
N ARG A 611 23.33 7.06 17.52
CA ARG A 611 22.09 6.43 18.02
C ARG A 611 21.80 5.07 17.38
N ARG A 612 22.31 4.82 16.17
CA ARG A 612 22.17 3.55 15.45
C ARG A 612 22.93 2.42 16.13
N ASP A 613 23.99 2.77 16.86
CA ASP A 613 24.90 1.83 17.51
C ASP A 613 24.54 1.59 18.99
N ILE A 614 23.42 2.15 19.47
CA ILE A 614 22.93 2.01 20.84
C ILE A 614 21.68 1.13 20.87
N TYR A 615 21.62 0.19 21.80
CA TYR A 615 20.50 -0.72 22.03
C TYR A 615 19.99 -0.55 23.47
N LEU A 616 18.69 -0.75 23.63
CA LEU A 616 18.03 -0.85 24.93
C LEU A 616 17.60 -2.31 25.07
N THR A 617 18.07 -2.98 26.11
CA THR A 617 17.90 -4.43 26.26
C THR A 617 18.22 -4.82 27.71
N ASP A 618 17.51 -5.80 28.27
CA ASP A 618 17.83 -6.36 29.57
C ASP A 618 19.09 -7.24 29.47
N TRP A 619 20.24 -6.70 29.89
CA TRP A 619 21.55 -7.35 29.76
C TRP A 619 21.86 -8.26 30.96
N ASP A 620 21.28 -7.98 32.14
CA ASP A 620 21.56 -8.71 33.37
C ASP A 620 20.39 -9.49 33.97
N GLY A 621 19.22 -9.43 33.33
CA GLY A 621 18.03 -10.21 33.64
C GLY A 621 17.26 -9.67 34.84
N ASP A 622 17.43 -8.40 35.19
CA ASP A 622 16.75 -7.78 36.32
C ASP A 622 15.35 -7.24 35.97
N GLY A 623 14.91 -7.44 34.72
CA GLY A 623 13.64 -7.01 34.17
C GLY A 623 13.65 -5.56 33.69
N LYS A 624 14.78 -4.85 33.75
CA LYS A 624 14.91 -3.47 33.25
C LYS A 624 15.87 -3.43 32.09
N CYS A 625 15.53 -2.61 31.11
CA CYS A 625 16.45 -2.38 30.01
C CYS A 625 17.68 -1.58 30.45
N ASP A 626 18.83 -2.09 30.04
CA ASP A 626 20.14 -1.46 30.09
C ASP A 626 20.46 -0.77 28.77
N ILE A 627 21.50 0.07 28.77
CA ILE A 627 21.99 0.73 27.57
C ILE A 627 23.24 -0.01 27.10
N VAL A 628 23.18 -0.58 25.90
CA VAL A 628 24.32 -1.28 25.27
C VAL A 628 24.78 -0.48 24.07
N TRP A 629 26.06 -0.11 24.03
CA TRP A 629 26.69 0.47 22.84
C TRP A 629 27.54 -0.59 22.14
N VAL A 630 27.35 -0.73 20.84
CA VAL A 630 28.13 -1.58 19.96
C VAL A 630 29.15 -0.71 19.23
N ASP A 631 30.43 -1.01 19.34
CA ASP A 631 31.50 -0.21 18.74
C ASP A 631 31.72 -0.57 17.25
N PRO A 632 31.20 0.22 16.29
CA PRO A 632 31.30 -0.12 14.87
C PRO A 632 32.75 -0.10 14.36
N ASP A 633 33.66 0.57 15.08
CA ASP A 633 35.08 0.69 14.69
C ASP A 633 35.96 -0.36 15.36
N ASN A 634 35.42 -1.14 16.29
CA ASN A 634 36.15 -2.17 17.03
C ASN A 634 35.41 -3.52 17.00
N LYS A 635 35.20 -4.05 15.78
CA LYS A 635 34.54 -5.35 15.55
C LYS A 635 33.22 -5.52 16.31
N ASN A 636 32.49 -4.42 16.52
CA ASN A 636 31.22 -4.42 17.22
C ASN A 636 31.29 -4.99 18.66
N HIS A 637 32.42 -4.79 19.35
CA HIS A 637 32.50 -5.05 20.79
C HIS A 637 31.55 -4.15 21.58
N VAL A 638 31.13 -4.61 22.76
CA VAL A 638 30.07 -3.94 23.53
C VAL A 638 30.61 -3.19 24.75
N SER A 639 29.99 -2.04 25.04
CA SER A 639 30.01 -1.41 26.35
C SER A 639 28.60 -1.33 26.90
N VAL A 640 28.43 -1.43 28.22
CA VAL A 640 27.12 -1.48 28.86
C VAL A 640 27.03 -0.44 29.97
N TRP A 641 25.91 0.28 30.03
CA TRP A 641 25.50 1.05 31.19
C TRP A 641 24.31 0.36 31.82
N LYS A 642 24.57 -0.35 32.91
CA LYS A 642 23.56 -1.04 33.68
C LYS A 642 22.66 -0.05 34.41
N ASN A 643 21.35 -0.27 34.32
CA ASN A 643 20.27 0.53 34.85
C ASN A 643 19.90 0.12 36.28
N ASN A 644 20.34 0.90 37.26
CA ASN A 644 19.99 0.68 38.67
C ASN A 644 18.75 1.47 39.10
N TYR A 645 17.76 1.64 38.21
CA TYR A 645 16.53 2.38 38.51
C TYR A 645 15.82 1.79 39.74
N THR A 646 15.30 2.68 40.60
CA THR A 646 14.42 2.31 41.71
C THR A 646 13.20 3.23 41.77
N PRO A 647 12.01 2.70 42.09
CA PRO A 647 10.82 3.53 42.31
C PRO A 647 11.07 4.60 43.38
N GLY A 648 10.89 5.87 43.02
CA GLY A 648 11.14 7.03 43.90
C GLY A 648 12.61 7.46 44.01
N GLY A 649 13.58 6.61 43.66
CA GLY A 649 15.01 6.94 43.61
C GLY A 649 15.49 7.43 42.25
N GLY A 650 14.80 7.06 41.16
CA GLY A 650 15.14 7.46 39.80
C GLY A 650 16.26 6.63 39.18
N PHE A 651 16.78 7.09 38.03
CA PHE A 651 17.81 6.40 37.26
C PHE A 651 19.22 6.63 37.81
N SER A 652 20.03 5.57 37.82
CA SER A 652 21.48 5.64 38.01
C SER A 652 22.18 4.56 37.21
N TRP A 653 23.41 4.83 36.76
CA TRP A 653 24.10 4.04 35.74
C TRP A 653 25.41 3.45 36.25
N GLN A 654 25.62 2.16 36.06
CA GLN A 654 26.92 1.51 36.27
C GLN A 654 27.54 1.14 34.92
N TYR A 655 28.71 1.72 34.62
CA TYR A 655 29.38 1.54 33.33
C TYR A 655 30.36 0.35 33.33
N PHE A 656 30.29 -0.45 32.26
CA PHE A 656 31.20 -1.54 31.93
C PHE A 656 31.73 -1.36 30.51
N SER A 657 33.04 -1.24 30.33
CA SER A 657 33.63 -0.89 29.02
C SER A 657 33.85 -2.06 28.06
N ASN A 658 33.84 -3.29 28.56
CA ASN A 658 33.94 -4.52 27.78
C ASN A 658 33.51 -5.71 28.64
N PRO A 659 32.23 -5.78 29.06
CA PRO A 659 31.75 -6.82 29.97
C PRO A 659 31.77 -8.23 29.35
N ALA A 660 31.83 -8.36 28.02
CA ALA A 660 31.86 -9.62 27.30
C ALA A 660 32.91 -9.61 26.16
N PRO A 661 34.21 -9.79 26.48
CA PRO A 661 35.30 -9.69 25.50
C PRO A 661 35.25 -10.69 24.34
N GLU A 662 34.50 -11.78 24.48
CA GLU A 662 34.32 -12.82 23.49
C GLU A 662 33.35 -12.46 22.36
N LEU A 663 32.47 -11.48 22.55
CA LEU A 663 31.49 -11.05 21.55
C LEU A 663 32.15 -10.24 20.46
N TYR A 664 31.88 -10.58 19.19
CA TYR A 664 32.36 -9.79 18.05
C TYR A 664 31.46 -9.96 16.84
N CYS A 665 31.42 -8.96 15.96
CA CYS A 665 30.81 -9.07 14.64
C CYS A 665 31.73 -8.37 13.64
N PRO A 666 32.26 -9.05 12.62
CA PRO A 666 33.13 -8.43 11.62
C PRO A 666 32.34 -7.60 10.59
N GLU A 667 31.02 -7.75 10.55
CA GLU A 667 30.13 -7.01 9.66
C GLU A 667 30.12 -5.52 10.00
N LYS A 668 29.99 -4.68 8.99
CA LYS A 668 29.79 -3.23 9.17
C LYS A 668 28.36 -2.86 8.85
N ARG A 669 27.78 -1.96 9.63
CA ARG A 669 26.49 -1.34 9.31
C ARG A 669 26.57 -0.53 8.01
N GLY A 670 25.44 -0.40 7.32
CA GLY A 670 25.33 0.47 6.15
C GLY A 670 25.03 1.92 6.50
N ILE A 671 24.72 2.71 5.46
CA ILE A 671 24.32 4.11 5.59
C ILE A 671 22.88 4.21 6.12
N GLY A 672 21.98 3.36 5.59
CA GLY A 672 20.57 3.35 5.97
C GLY A 672 20.34 3.09 7.46
N PHE A 673 19.33 3.76 8.02
CA PHE A 673 19.05 3.71 9.47
C PHE A 673 18.80 2.30 10.03
N GLY A 674 18.21 1.40 9.22
CA GLY A 674 17.91 0.02 9.62
C GLY A 674 19.00 -1.00 9.27
N ASP A 675 20.03 -0.64 8.49
CA ASP A 675 21.07 -1.58 8.04
C ASP A 675 22.13 -1.79 9.15
N LEU A 676 21.74 -2.53 10.18
CA LEU A 676 22.54 -2.77 11.39
C LEU A 676 23.21 -4.16 11.34
N ALA A 677 24.49 -4.20 11.67
CA ALA A 677 25.29 -5.43 11.70
C ALA A 677 25.05 -6.28 12.95
N VAL A 678 24.63 -5.66 14.05
CA VAL A 678 24.34 -6.34 15.33
C VAL A 678 22.92 -6.02 15.74
N GLN A 679 22.22 -6.99 16.32
CA GLN A 679 20.98 -6.77 17.06
C GLN A 679 20.98 -7.65 18.32
N PHE A 680 20.13 -7.32 19.27
CA PHE A 680 19.92 -8.07 20.51
C PHE A 680 18.49 -8.60 20.55
N ALA A 681 18.31 -9.84 20.99
CA ALA A 681 17.02 -10.50 21.13
C ALA A 681 17.13 -11.70 22.07
N ASP A 682 16.11 -11.99 22.88
CA ASP A 682 16.06 -13.21 23.69
C ASP A 682 15.57 -14.40 22.86
N VAL A 683 16.46 -14.96 22.03
CA VAL A 683 16.11 -16.12 21.19
C VAL A 683 16.09 -17.43 21.99
N THR A 684 16.65 -17.44 23.20
CA THR A 684 16.61 -18.61 24.09
C THR A 684 15.32 -18.72 24.90
N GLY A 685 14.69 -17.60 25.21
CA GLY A 685 13.52 -17.46 26.09
C GLY A 685 13.87 -17.51 27.57
N ASN A 686 15.05 -17.02 27.96
CA ASN A 686 15.53 -17.05 29.34
C ASN A 686 15.46 -15.69 30.06
N GLY A 687 14.91 -14.67 29.40
CA GLY A 687 14.81 -13.29 29.87
C GLY A 687 16.07 -12.45 29.66
N LEU A 688 17.14 -12.99 29.08
CA LEU A 688 18.38 -12.28 28.77
C LEU A 688 18.51 -12.12 27.26
N SER A 689 19.06 -11.00 26.82
CA SER A 689 19.27 -10.80 25.39
C SER A 689 20.52 -11.47 24.85
N ASP A 690 20.35 -12.20 23.77
CA ASP A 690 21.42 -12.83 23.01
C ASP A 690 22.04 -11.84 22.00
N TYR A 691 23.31 -12.03 21.64
CA TYR A 691 24.04 -11.19 20.70
C TYR A 691 23.96 -11.78 19.29
N LEU A 692 23.33 -11.07 18.37
CA LEU A 692 23.12 -11.52 16.99
C LEU A 692 23.98 -10.70 16.02
N CYS A 693 24.86 -11.36 15.27
CA CYS A 693 25.60 -10.79 14.14
C CYS A 693 24.88 -11.13 12.82
N LEU A 694 24.45 -10.09 12.11
CA LEU A 694 23.64 -10.17 10.90
C LEU A 694 24.49 -9.89 9.66
N GLU A 695 24.60 -10.87 8.77
CA GLU A 695 25.19 -10.70 7.44
C GLU A 695 24.23 -9.93 6.52
N LYS A 696 24.75 -9.28 5.48
CA LYS A 696 23.94 -8.48 4.53
C LYS A 696 22.74 -9.25 3.95
N ASN A 697 22.86 -10.56 3.74
CA ASN A 697 21.83 -11.44 3.19
C ASN A 697 20.82 -11.97 4.22
N GLY A 698 20.84 -11.43 5.45
CA GLY A 698 19.94 -11.84 6.53
C GLY A 698 20.28 -13.18 7.18
N ARG A 699 21.45 -13.79 6.90
CA ARG A 699 21.98 -14.90 7.71
C ARG A 699 22.44 -14.36 9.06
N ILE A 700 22.17 -15.12 10.12
CA ILE A 700 22.38 -14.70 11.50
C ILE A 700 23.16 -15.77 12.24
N TRP A 701 24.23 -15.36 12.91
CA TRP A 701 25.05 -16.14 13.82
C TRP A 701 25.41 -15.29 15.03
N GLY A 702 25.97 -15.84 16.11
CA GLY A 702 26.32 -15.02 17.26
C GLY A 702 26.52 -15.81 18.55
N TRP A 703 26.01 -15.29 19.67
CA TRP A 703 26.17 -15.90 20.98
C TRP A 703 24.90 -15.83 21.80
N THR A 704 24.61 -16.90 22.55
CA THR A 704 23.56 -16.90 23.57
C THR A 704 24.12 -16.66 24.95
N GLN A 705 23.40 -15.93 25.79
CA GLN A 705 23.77 -15.70 27.19
C GLN A 705 23.05 -16.70 28.11
N ASP A 706 23.72 -17.21 29.14
CA ASP A 706 23.08 -18.00 30.20
C ASP A 706 22.81 -17.18 31.48
N SER A 707 22.07 -17.77 32.42
CA SER A 707 21.70 -17.11 33.69
C SER A 707 22.89 -16.82 34.62
N GLN A 708 24.10 -17.30 34.29
CA GLN A 708 25.34 -16.97 35.00
C GLN A 708 26.15 -15.89 34.27
N GLY A 709 25.64 -15.36 33.16
CA GLY A 709 26.29 -14.35 32.32
C GLY A 709 27.36 -14.90 31.37
N SER A 710 27.40 -16.22 31.16
CA SER A 710 28.34 -16.85 30.22
C SER A 710 27.80 -16.84 28.80
N TRP A 711 28.68 -16.63 27.81
CA TRP A 711 28.31 -16.58 26.39
C TRP A 711 28.68 -17.86 25.65
N THR A 712 27.74 -18.41 24.90
CA THR A 712 27.93 -19.61 24.07
C THR A 712 27.78 -19.28 22.59
N TYR A 713 28.82 -19.56 21.80
CA TYR A 713 28.80 -19.33 20.36
C TYR A 713 27.80 -20.23 19.63
N ILE A 714 27.09 -19.64 18.66
CA ILE A 714 26.15 -20.28 17.74
C ILE A 714 26.56 -19.92 16.30
N ASP A 715 26.92 -20.95 15.54
CA ASP A 715 27.37 -20.84 14.14
C ASP A 715 26.26 -20.39 13.18
N GLN A 716 25.01 -20.69 13.51
CA GLN A 716 23.83 -20.21 12.79
C GLN A 716 22.55 -20.25 13.63
N PHE A 717 22.00 -19.08 13.93
CA PHE A 717 20.64 -18.93 14.46
C PHE A 717 19.62 -19.02 13.34
N PHE A 718 19.84 -18.29 12.24
CA PHE A 718 18.86 -18.10 11.17
C PHE A 718 19.57 -18.13 9.81
N GLY A 719 19.11 -18.99 8.90
CA GLY A 719 19.69 -19.11 7.55
C GLY A 719 19.10 -18.08 6.58
N THR A 720 19.83 -17.74 5.51
CA THR A 720 19.36 -16.80 4.46
C THR A 720 17.99 -17.20 3.88
N LYS A 721 17.04 -16.27 3.90
CA LYS A 721 15.69 -16.43 3.30
C LYS A 721 15.42 -15.52 2.10
N GLY A 722 16.48 -14.90 1.54
CA GLY A 722 16.34 -13.92 0.46
C GLY A 722 15.94 -12.52 0.96
N HIS A 723 16.14 -12.26 2.25
CA HIS A 723 15.84 -10.99 2.90
C HIS A 723 17.12 -10.21 3.17
N ASP A 724 17.10 -8.90 2.92
CA ASP A 724 18.17 -8.03 3.42
C ASP A 724 18.02 -7.82 4.94
N ARG A 725 19.15 -7.63 5.64
CA ARG A 725 19.12 -7.42 7.10
C ARG A 725 18.53 -6.07 7.52
N ALA A 726 18.47 -5.08 6.62
CA ALA A 726 18.00 -3.73 6.96
C ALA A 726 16.53 -3.72 7.42
N ASN A 727 15.78 -4.72 6.96
CA ASN A 727 14.37 -4.92 7.25
C ASN A 727 14.08 -5.98 8.33
N MET A 728 15.11 -6.51 9.00
CA MET A 728 14.96 -7.50 10.08
C MET A 728 14.77 -6.84 11.45
N ARG A 729 13.81 -7.33 12.23
CA ARG A 729 13.53 -6.98 13.64
C ARG A 729 13.33 -8.25 14.47
N PHE A 730 13.35 -8.12 15.79
CA PHE A 730 13.08 -9.21 16.72
C PHE A 730 12.15 -8.73 17.83
N ALA A 731 11.17 -9.56 18.17
CA ALA A 731 10.26 -9.39 19.31
C ALA A 731 9.43 -10.68 19.49
N ASP A 732 8.96 -10.97 20.71
CA ASP A 732 8.05 -12.08 20.99
C ASP A 732 6.64 -11.81 20.44
N VAL A 733 6.33 -12.36 19.26
CA VAL A 733 5.04 -12.11 18.59
C VAL A 733 3.96 -13.07 19.07
N ASP A 734 4.31 -14.34 19.32
CA ASP A 734 3.33 -15.34 19.73
C ASP A 734 3.19 -15.51 21.25
N GLY A 735 3.92 -14.75 22.06
CA GLY A 735 3.83 -14.70 23.52
C GLY A 735 4.34 -15.98 24.18
N ASP A 736 5.34 -16.63 23.58
CA ASP A 736 5.93 -17.88 24.08
C ASP A 736 7.19 -17.67 24.92
N GLY A 737 7.59 -16.40 25.10
CA GLY A 737 8.75 -15.94 25.86
C GLY A 737 10.03 -15.89 25.05
N ARG A 738 10.02 -16.27 23.75
CA ARG A 738 11.18 -16.15 22.87
C ARG A 738 10.94 -15.10 21.80
N ASP A 739 11.96 -14.32 21.52
CA ASP A 739 11.90 -13.38 20.41
C ASP A 739 11.84 -14.11 19.06
N ASP A 740 10.88 -13.69 18.24
CA ASP A 740 10.68 -14.13 16.87
C ASP A 740 11.44 -13.22 15.89
N ALA A 741 11.82 -13.76 14.74
CA ALA A 741 12.44 -12.96 13.69
C ALA A 741 11.36 -12.37 12.78
N ILE A 742 11.35 -11.06 12.60
CA ILE A 742 10.35 -10.32 11.84
C ILE A 742 11.01 -9.66 10.64
N TRP A 743 10.60 -10.02 9.42
CA TRP A 743 10.99 -9.29 8.22
C TRP A 743 9.88 -8.30 7.83
N VAL A 744 10.20 -7.02 7.75
CA VAL A 744 9.24 -5.94 7.48
C VAL A 744 9.37 -5.45 6.04
N GLU A 745 8.30 -5.56 5.25
CA GLU A 745 8.28 -5.08 3.88
C GLU A 745 8.47 -3.55 3.85
N LYS A 746 9.38 -3.07 2.98
CA LYS A 746 9.89 -1.68 2.99
C LYS A 746 8.79 -0.65 2.70
N PHE A 747 7.84 -0.95 1.82
CA PHE A 747 6.85 0.00 1.32
C PHE A 747 5.52 -0.03 2.08
N SER A 748 4.97 -1.22 2.35
CA SER A 748 3.69 -1.39 3.03
C SER A 748 3.84 -1.45 4.54
N GLY A 749 4.99 -1.94 5.02
CA GLY A 749 5.20 -2.31 6.42
C GLY A 749 4.58 -3.66 6.79
N ASP A 750 4.11 -4.44 5.80
CA ASP A 750 3.64 -5.80 6.06
C ASP A 750 4.78 -6.61 6.68
N SER A 751 4.48 -7.26 7.81
CA SER A 751 5.53 -7.89 8.61
C SER A 751 5.32 -9.40 8.64
N PHE A 752 6.33 -10.11 8.16
CA PHE A 752 6.37 -11.56 8.04
C PHE A 752 7.18 -12.13 9.19
N VAL A 753 6.55 -12.99 9.98
CA VAL A 753 7.13 -13.49 11.22
C VAL A 753 7.59 -14.93 11.03
N TYR A 754 8.84 -15.16 11.39
CA TYR A 754 9.43 -16.48 11.56
C TYR A 754 9.42 -16.77 13.06
N TYR A 755 8.47 -17.62 13.46
CA TYR A 755 8.26 -18.01 14.84
C TYR A 755 9.39 -18.89 15.35
N ASN A 756 10.01 -18.48 16.44
CA ASN A 756 11.09 -19.20 17.10
C ASN A 756 10.53 -20.38 17.89
N LYS A 757 10.80 -21.60 17.43
CA LYS A 757 10.36 -22.84 18.10
C LYS A 757 11.45 -23.42 19.00
N GLY A 758 12.44 -22.61 19.34
CA GLY A 758 13.54 -22.94 20.22
C GLY A 758 14.64 -23.74 19.55
N ARG A 759 15.61 -24.15 20.38
CA ARG A 759 16.83 -24.83 19.96
C ARG A 759 16.52 -26.20 19.35
N LYS A 760 16.94 -26.39 18.10
CA LYS A 760 16.84 -27.66 17.37
C LYS A 760 17.80 -27.63 16.18
N ASP A 761 18.64 -28.64 16.08
CA ASP A 761 19.55 -28.79 14.96
C ASP A 761 18.78 -29.26 13.71
N ILE A 762 18.57 -28.34 12.76
CA ILE A 762 17.79 -28.60 11.54
C ILE A 762 18.33 -27.79 10.36
N ALA A 763 18.60 -28.46 9.24
CA ALA A 763 19.03 -27.83 7.98
C ALA A 763 20.21 -26.83 8.13
N GLY A 764 21.18 -27.14 9.01
CA GLY A 764 22.33 -26.29 9.29
C GLY A 764 22.08 -25.12 10.26
N SER A 765 20.84 -24.93 10.72
CA SER A 765 20.47 -24.01 11.81
C SER A 765 20.51 -24.74 13.16
N ARG A 766 20.82 -24.02 14.24
CA ARG A 766 20.71 -24.50 15.64
C ARG A 766 19.34 -24.20 16.27
N TYR A 767 18.49 -23.45 15.57
CA TYR A 767 17.15 -23.06 15.98
C TYR A 767 16.13 -23.41 14.90
N HIS A 768 14.94 -23.84 15.35
CA HIS A 768 13.81 -24.13 14.48
C HIS A 768 12.94 -22.89 14.31
N TRP A 769 12.65 -22.54 13.05
CA TRP A 769 11.86 -21.36 12.69
C TRP A 769 10.69 -21.77 11.81
N GLU A 770 9.49 -21.35 12.18
CA GLU A 770 8.26 -21.62 11.43
C GLU A 770 7.67 -20.33 10.90
N ILE A 771 7.28 -20.31 9.62
CA ILE A 771 6.55 -19.17 9.06
C ILE A 771 5.05 -19.47 9.03
N GLN A 772 4.23 -18.43 9.11
CA GLN A 772 2.82 -18.54 8.80
C GLN A 772 2.61 -18.62 7.28
N GLU A 773 1.94 -19.69 6.84
CA GLU A 773 1.61 -19.89 5.42
C GLU A 773 0.10 -19.97 5.20
N ARG A 774 -0.38 -19.38 4.10
CA ARG A 774 -1.77 -19.49 3.63
C ARG A 774 -1.82 -19.54 2.11
N GLY A 775 -1.31 -20.63 1.54
CA GLY A 775 -1.04 -20.74 0.09
C GLY A 775 0.28 -20.07 -0.35
N GLY A 776 1.13 -19.74 0.62
CA GLY A 776 2.39 -19.00 0.49
C GLY A 776 2.68 -18.20 1.77
N PRO A 777 3.86 -17.54 1.89
CA PRO A 777 4.17 -16.65 3.01
C PRO A 777 3.08 -15.60 3.21
N PHE A 778 2.54 -15.49 4.42
CA PHE A 778 1.46 -14.56 4.76
C PHE A 778 1.92 -13.64 5.90
N PRO A 779 1.66 -12.32 5.84
CA PRO A 779 2.09 -11.41 6.90
C PRO A 779 1.36 -11.76 8.21
N ALA A 780 2.00 -11.53 9.35
CA ALA A 780 1.37 -11.61 10.67
C ALA A 780 0.80 -10.24 11.09
N TYR A 781 1.49 -9.16 10.75
CA TYR A 781 0.99 -7.79 10.89
C TYR A 781 0.71 -7.19 9.52
N GLY A 782 -0.51 -6.65 9.36
CA GLY A 782 -0.85 -5.85 8.19
C GLY A 782 -0.20 -4.46 8.32
N GLY A 783 0.67 -4.13 7.39
CA GLY A 783 1.39 -2.88 7.36
C GLY A 783 0.45 -1.70 7.12
N SER A 784 0.55 -0.67 7.97
CA SER A 784 -0.23 0.56 7.82
C SER A 784 0.62 1.77 7.37
N TYR A 785 1.94 1.63 7.46
CA TYR A 785 2.95 2.67 7.20
C TYR A 785 4.24 2.00 6.71
N ALA A 786 5.12 2.75 6.05
CA ALA A 786 6.38 2.21 5.52
C ALA A 786 7.17 1.41 6.58
N GLY A 787 7.85 0.34 6.18
CA GLY A 787 8.48 -0.60 7.10
C GLY A 787 9.47 0.03 8.08
N SER A 788 10.18 1.08 7.66
CA SER A 788 11.08 1.86 8.53
C SER A 788 10.38 2.64 9.67
N CYS A 789 9.04 2.65 9.70
CA CYS A 789 8.20 3.32 10.69
C CYS A 789 7.40 2.33 11.55
N GLN A 790 7.66 1.02 11.45
CA GLN A 790 7.03 -0.02 12.24
C GLN A 790 7.97 -0.45 13.38
N TYR A 791 7.42 -0.51 14.59
CA TYR A 791 8.08 -0.94 15.81
C TYR A 791 7.22 -2.02 16.48
N PHE A 792 7.88 -2.91 17.23
CA PHE A 792 7.26 -4.08 17.86
C PHE A 792 7.40 -4.15 19.40
N PRO A 793 7.11 -3.05 20.14
CA PRO A 793 7.20 -3.04 21.61
C PRO A 793 6.04 -3.78 22.30
N ASP A 794 6.20 -4.12 23.57
CA ASP A 794 5.12 -4.59 24.46
C ASP A 794 4.60 -3.41 25.30
N LEU A 795 3.63 -2.65 24.78
CA LEU A 795 3.18 -1.41 25.41
C LEU A 795 2.07 -1.63 26.44
N ASN A 796 1.30 -2.71 26.32
CA ASN A 796 0.27 -3.10 27.29
C ASN A 796 0.79 -4.05 28.39
N GLY A 797 2.01 -4.56 28.25
CA GLY A 797 2.69 -5.41 29.21
C GLY A 797 2.13 -6.83 29.29
N ASP A 798 1.56 -7.31 28.19
CA ASP A 798 1.01 -8.66 28.12
C ASP A 798 2.07 -9.70 27.73
N GLY A 799 3.30 -9.28 27.43
CA GLY A 799 4.41 -10.11 26.98
C GLY A 799 4.37 -10.41 25.48
N ARG A 800 3.62 -9.62 24.69
CA ARG A 800 3.49 -9.82 23.25
C ARG A 800 3.83 -8.54 22.51
N ALA A 801 4.45 -8.70 21.36
CA ALA A 801 4.86 -7.60 20.51
C ALA A 801 3.64 -6.91 19.87
N ASP A 802 3.41 -5.65 20.21
CA ASP A 802 2.38 -4.80 19.61
C ASP A 802 2.84 -4.20 18.29
N LEU A 803 1.91 -3.75 17.44
CA LEU A 803 2.28 -2.93 16.30
C LEU A 803 2.22 -1.45 16.68
N HIS A 804 3.38 -0.83 16.85
CA HIS A 804 3.50 0.61 17.05
C HIS A 804 3.99 1.30 15.78
N SER A 805 3.14 2.11 15.16
CA SER A 805 3.41 2.72 13.85
C SER A 805 3.59 4.23 13.92
N ILE A 806 4.75 4.72 13.49
CA ILE A 806 4.99 6.16 13.30
C ILE A 806 4.27 6.60 12.02
N GLN A 807 3.32 7.52 12.16
CA GLN A 807 2.46 7.94 11.06
C GLN A 807 3.15 8.95 10.12
N ALA A 808 4.08 9.74 10.66
CA ALA A 808 4.83 10.74 9.90
C ALA A 808 6.16 11.10 10.57
N THR A 809 7.23 11.14 9.77
CA THR A 809 8.62 11.33 10.22
C THR A 809 8.87 12.69 10.90
N PHE A 810 8.25 13.77 10.40
CA PHE A 810 8.52 15.12 10.90
C PHE A 810 7.74 15.47 12.17
N PRO A 811 6.43 15.22 12.26
CA PRO A 811 5.70 15.48 13.49
C PRO A 811 5.88 14.36 14.51
N ASN A 812 6.47 13.20 14.17
CA ASN A 812 6.70 12.05 15.06
C ASN A 812 5.47 11.60 15.86
N THR A 813 4.32 11.52 15.18
CA THR A 813 3.07 11.01 15.76
C THR A 813 2.95 9.52 15.50
N ALA A 814 2.33 8.78 16.42
CA ALA A 814 2.19 7.34 16.32
C ALA A 814 0.85 6.82 16.85
N VAL A 815 0.49 5.63 16.39
CA VAL A 815 -0.66 4.84 16.85
C VAL A 815 -0.20 3.43 17.20
N THR A 816 -0.90 2.79 18.14
CA THR A 816 -0.60 1.42 18.58
C THR A 816 -1.81 0.52 18.33
N ALA A 817 -1.54 -0.69 17.82
CA ALA A 817 -2.48 -1.80 17.81
C ALA A 817 -1.90 -2.96 18.63
N TYR A 818 -2.57 -3.29 19.74
CA TYR A 818 -2.14 -4.33 20.65
C TYR A 818 -2.31 -5.73 20.06
N ASN A 819 -1.33 -6.59 20.31
CA ASN A 819 -1.36 -8.00 19.91
C ASN A 819 -1.89 -8.87 21.06
N ILE A 820 -3.20 -9.01 21.18
CA ILE A 820 -3.82 -9.80 22.27
C ILE A 820 -4.32 -11.17 21.78
N CYS A 821 -4.35 -12.15 22.69
CA CYS A 821 -5.08 -13.40 22.48
C CYS A 821 -6.57 -13.22 22.81
N ASP A 822 -7.47 -13.80 22.00
CA ASP A 822 -8.92 -13.84 22.24
C ASP A 822 -9.60 -12.49 22.56
N GLY A 823 -9.34 -11.46 21.74
CA GLY A 823 -10.06 -10.19 21.86
C GLY A 823 -11.53 -10.31 21.47
N ASN A 824 -12.44 -10.45 22.44
CA ASN A 824 -13.88 -10.22 22.20
C ASN A 824 -14.08 -8.71 21.93
N ARG A 825 -14.37 -8.36 20.68
CA ARG A 825 -14.56 -7.01 20.15
C ARG A 825 -16.04 -6.67 20.13
N SER A 826 -16.40 -5.49 20.62
CA SER A 826 -17.78 -5.02 20.61
C SER A 826 -17.93 -3.62 20.01
N GLY A 827 -19.16 -3.29 19.59
CA GLY A 827 -19.57 -1.95 19.16
C GLY A 827 -19.90 -1.81 17.67
N ASP A 828 -20.50 -0.67 17.30
CA ASP A 828 -21.04 -0.44 15.95
C ASP A 828 -20.03 0.26 15.01
N ASP A 829 -20.11 -0.05 13.72
CA ASP A 829 -19.28 0.50 12.63
C ASP A 829 -19.47 2.02 12.46
N SER A 830 -20.66 2.51 12.80
CA SER A 830 -20.99 3.94 12.76
C SER A 830 -22.08 4.27 13.78
N SER A 831 -22.18 5.54 14.17
CA SER A 831 -23.29 6.02 15.02
C SER A 831 -24.63 6.08 14.26
N GLU A 832 -24.63 5.98 12.92
CA GLU A 832 -25.80 5.93 12.07
C GLU A 832 -26.12 4.48 11.68
N ILE A 833 -27.20 3.92 12.24
CA ILE A 833 -27.64 2.56 11.90
C ILE A 833 -28.47 2.62 10.61
N LYS A 834 -27.89 2.15 9.50
CA LYS A 834 -28.52 2.12 8.17
C LYS A 834 -29.13 0.75 7.89
N LYS A 835 -30.28 0.75 7.19
CA LYS A 835 -30.88 -0.49 6.69
C LYS A 835 -29.96 -1.10 5.62
N PRO A 836 -29.47 -2.33 5.80
CA PRO A 836 -28.71 -3.01 4.76
C PRO A 836 -29.63 -3.49 3.64
N ASP A 837 -29.06 -3.64 2.44
CA ASP A 837 -29.77 -4.17 1.29
C ASP A 837 -29.74 -5.72 1.31
N LEU A 838 -30.75 -6.33 1.94
CA LEU A 838 -30.92 -7.78 2.01
C LEU A 838 -31.85 -8.29 0.91
N ILE A 839 -31.52 -9.47 0.36
CA ILE A 839 -32.40 -10.19 -0.57
C ILE A 839 -33.02 -11.36 0.19
N VAL A 840 -34.31 -11.26 0.52
CA VAL A 840 -35.00 -12.27 1.35
C VAL A 840 -35.71 -13.33 0.49
N PRO A 841 -35.76 -14.60 0.94
CA PRO A 841 -36.58 -15.62 0.28
C PRO A 841 -38.07 -15.27 0.36
N ASN A 842 -38.81 -15.48 -0.73
CA ASN A 842 -40.26 -15.31 -0.74
C ASN A 842 -40.92 -16.37 0.16
N ASN A 843 -41.45 -15.96 1.32
CA ASN A 843 -42.25 -16.85 2.16
C ASN A 843 -43.65 -17.05 1.54
N PRO A 844 -44.17 -18.29 1.42
CA PRO A 844 -45.55 -18.53 1.02
C PRO A 844 -46.49 -18.22 2.19
N GLY A 845 -46.83 -16.94 2.38
CA GLY A 845 -47.82 -16.53 3.38
C GLY A 845 -47.71 -15.06 3.76
N GLY A 846 -48.36 -14.17 3.00
CA GLY A 846 -48.51 -12.75 3.34
C GLY A 846 -48.33 -11.85 2.11
N GLY A 847 -49.46 -11.46 1.50
CA GLY A 847 -49.52 -10.87 0.16
C GLY A 847 -48.83 -9.51 -0.04
N GLY A 848 -48.21 -9.39 -1.22
CA GLY A 848 -47.68 -8.16 -1.81
C GLY A 848 -46.85 -8.55 -3.05
N SER A 849 -47.37 -8.24 -4.24
CA SER A 849 -46.97 -8.67 -5.58
C SER A 849 -45.46 -8.86 -5.87
N GLU A 850 -45.19 -9.98 -6.56
CA GLU A 850 -43.93 -10.48 -7.13
C GLU A 850 -43.13 -9.46 -7.98
N GLU A 851 -41.80 -9.49 -7.86
CA GLU A 851 -40.88 -9.35 -9.01
C GLU A 851 -39.70 -10.34 -8.86
N SER A 852 -39.49 -11.14 -9.90
CA SER A 852 -38.56 -12.28 -9.99
C SER A 852 -37.16 -11.87 -10.42
N ASN A 853 -36.10 -12.47 -9.88
CA ASN A 853 -34.74 -12.40 -10.45
C ASN A 853 -34.45 -13.65 -11.30
N SER A 854 -34.89 -13.63 -12.56
CA SER A 854 -34.14 -14.20 -13.68
C SER A 854 -33.33 -13.08 -14.32
N PRO A 855 -32.18 -13.33 -14.99
CA PRO A 855 -31.49 -12.27 -15.73
C PRO A 855 -32.47 -11.65 -16.73
N PRO A 856 -32.61 -10.32 -16.76
CA PRO A 856 -33.67 -9.71 -17.52
C PRO A 856 -33.49 -10.04 -19.00
N ILE A 857 -34.53 -10.62 -19.57
CA ILE A 857 -34.71 -10.76 -21.02
C ILE A 857 -34.46 -9.36 -21.62
N PRO A 858 -33.89 -9.17 -22.82
CA PRO A 858 -33.64 -7.83 -23.38
C PRO A 858 -34.84 -6.85 -23.29
N ALA A 859 -36.08 -7.37 -23.29
CA ALA A 859 -37.32 -6.63 -23.06
C ALA A 859 -37.50 -6.05 -21.63
N GLU A 860 -36.79 -6.56 -20.63
CA GLU A 860 -36.85 -6.14 -19.22
C GLU A 860 -35.80 -5.06 -18.87
N ASN A 861 -34.79 -4.83 -19.71
CA ASN A 861 -33.80 -3.75 -19.51
C ASN A 861 -34.42 -2.35 -19.48
N CYS A 862 -35.60 -2.18 -20.10
CA CYS A 862 -36.38 -0.95 -20.06
C CYS A 862 -37.46 -0.94 -18.96
N LYS A 863 -37.57 -2.02 -18.17
CA LYS A 863 -38.49 -2.14 -17.02
C LYS A 863 -37.77 -1.90 -15.69
N VAL A 864 -36.49 -2.25 -15.61
CA VAL A 864 -35.64 -2.01 -14.44
C VAL A 864 -35.15 -0.56 -14.45
N VAL A 865 -35.33 0.18 -13.34
CA VAL A 865 -34.82 1.56 -13.19
C VAL A 865 -33.74 1.59 -12.11
N PRO A 866 -32.44 1.45 -12.45
CA PRO A 866 -31.36 1.55 -11.49
C PRO A 866 -31.20 2.95 -10.91
N ASP A 867 -30.64 3.02 -9.71
CA ASP A 867 -30.40 4.27 -8.99
C ASP A 867 -29.48 5.26 -9.72
N PHE A 868 -28.67 4.80 -10.68
CA PHE A 868 -27.82 5.67 -11.49
C PHE A 868 -28.53 6.23 -12.75
N MET A 869 -29.80 5.90 -13.00
CA MET A 869 -30.60 6.46 -14.10
C MET A 869 -31.38 7.70 -13.68
N TYR A 870 -31.47 8.70 -14.56
CA TYR A 870 -32.20 9.94 -14.30
C TYR A 870 -33.70 9.72 -14.51
N THR A 871 -34.51 10.06 -13.50
CA THR A 871 -35.98 10.09 -13.59
C THR A 871 -36.48 11.48 -13.24
N PRO A 872 -37.36 12.07 -14.06
CA PRO A 872 -38.59 11.41 -14.51
C PRO A 872 -38.62 11.08 -16.01
N LEU A 873 -38.79 9.80 -16.35
CA LEU A 873 -38.98 9.32 -17.72
C LEU A 873 -40.22 9.96 -18.35
N LYS A 874 -40.05 10.79 -19.39
CA LYS A 874 -41.18 11.45 -20.06
C LYS A 874 -41.52 10.71 -21.35
N ARG A 875 -42.65 10.01 -21.35
CA ARG A 875 -43.22 9.40 -22.56
C ARG A 875 -43.70 10.50 -23.51
N VAL A 876 -43.31 10.42 -24.77
CA VAL A 876 -43.82 11.26 -25.85
C VAL A 876 -44.65 10.41 -26.80
N GLY A 877 -45.75 10.94 -27.31
CA GLY A 877 -46.78 10.15 -28.00
C GLY A 877 -47.86 9.67 -27.03
N ARG A 878 -49.12 9.72 -27.47
CA ARG A 878 -50.29 9.47 -26.60
C ARG A 878 -50.85 8.06 -26.79
N SER A 879 -50.52 7.43 -27.90
CA SER A 879 -50.95 6.08 -28.24
C SER A 879 -49.90 5.07 -27.80
N ALA A 880 -50.34 3.91 -27.31
CA ALA A 880 -49.48 2.78 -26.96
C ALA A 880 -49.99 1.47 -27.58
N SER A 881 -50.79 1.57 -28.65
CA SER A 881 -51.44 0.42 -29.28
C SER A 881 -50.53 -0.42 -30.17
N GLY A 882 -49.32 0.07 -30.48
CA GLY A 882 -48.31 -0.66 -31.25
C GLY A 882 -47.55 -1.69 -30.41
N GLU A 883 -46.82 -2.58 -31.07
CA GLU A 883 -45.93 -3.55 -30.41
C GLU A 883 -44.88 -2.82 -29.56
N ASP A 884 -44.58 -3.33 -28.36
CA ASP A 884 -43.64 -2.75 -27.40
C ASP A 884 -42.21 -3.22 -27.69
N TYR A 885 -41.30 -2.27 -27.88
CA TYR A 885 -39.89 -2.49 -28.17
C TYR A 885 -39.03 -1.90 -27.06
N CYS A 886 -37.99 -2.62 -26.66
CA CYS A 886 -36.98 -2.15 -25.73
C CYS A 886 -35.60 -2.18 -26.36
N PHE A 887 -35.08 -1.00 -26.68
CA PHE A 887 -33.77 -0.77 -27.28
C PHE A 887 -32.74 -0.42 -26.21
N ALA A 888 -32.52 -1.29 -25.21
CA ALA A 888 -31.58 -1.07 -24.12
C ALA A 888 -30.68 -2.29 -23.87
N LYS A 889 -29.36 -2.08 -23.84
CA LYS A 889 -28.34 -3.12 -23.59
C LYS A 889 -27.27 -2.69 -22.57
N TRP A 890 -27.54 -1.61 -21.84
CA TRP A 890 -26.58 -0.98 -20.93
C TRP A 890 -26.07 -1.91 -19.82
N ASN A 891 -26.87 -2.89 -19.39
CA ASN A 891 -26.48 -3.90 -18.40
C ASN A 891 -25.38 -4.85 -18.88
N LYS A 892 -25.16 -4.91 -20.20
CA LYS A 892 -24.06 -5.66 -20.84
C LYS A 892 -22.89 -4.74 -21.24
N GLY A 893 -22.91 -3.47 -20.83
CA GLY A 893 -21.91 -2.48 -21.26
C GLY A 893 -22.02 -2.10 -22.74
N VAL A 894 -23.16 -2.35 -23.37
CA VAL A 894 -23.41 -2.06 -24.79
C VAL A 894 -24.35 -0.86 -24.90
N PHE A 895 -23.94 0.17 -25.64
CA PHE A 895 -24.62 1.47 -25.71
C PHE A 895 -24.99 1.86 -27.13
N ILE A 896 -25.99 2.73 -27.28
CA ILE A 896 -26.39 3.25 -28.58
C ILE A 896 -25.31 4.22 -29.07
N LYS A 897 -24.89 4.07 -30.33
CA LYS A 897 -23.94 4.98 -31.02
C LYS A 897 -24.51 5.63 -32.28
N GLU A 898 -25.68 5.18 -32.74
CA GLU A 898 -26.31 5.66 -33.97
C GLU A 898 -27.84 5.53 -33.88
N ILE A 899 -28.55 6.55 -34.33
CA ILE A 899 -30.00 6.53 -34.54
C ILE A 899 -30.31 7.05 -35.94
N GLU A 900 -31.07 6.27 -36.71
CA GLU A 900 -31.70 6.66 -37.98
C GLU A 900 -33.23 6.70 -37.78
N ALA A 901 -33.87 7.71 -38.36
CA ALA A 901 -35.31 7.91 -38.26
C ALA A 901 -35.90 8.30 -39.62
N VAL A 902 -37.05 7.71 -39.97
CA VAL A 902 -37.79 8.02 -41.20
C VAL A 902 -39.24 8.36 -40.85
N ALA A 903 -39.75 9.46 -41.40
CA ALA A 903 -41.11 9.94 -41.16
C ALA A 903 -41.86 10.21 -42.47
N SER A 904 -43.17 9.93 -42.48
CA SER A 904 -44.11 10.28 -43.55
C SER A 904 -44.94 11.51 -43.16
N SER A 905 -45.89 11.93 -44.01
CA SER A 905 -46.76 13.09 -43.79
C SER A 905 -47.40 13.09 -42.39
N GLY A 906 -46.74 13.79 -41.45
CA GLY A 906 -47.18 14.00 -40.08
C GLY A 906 -46.77 12.97 -39.02
N SER A 907 -45.94 11.95 -39.30
CA SER A 907 -45.54 10.97 -38.26
C SER A 907 -44.22 10.28 -38.52
N LEU A 908 -43.49 10.01 -37.43
CA LEU A 908 -42.37 9.08 -37.42
C LEU A 908 -42.89 7.68 -37.73
N ARG A 909 -42.31 7.04 -38.75
CA ARG A 909 -42.75 5.73 -39.26
C ARG A 909 -41.80 4.63 -38.84
N TYR A 910 -40.52 4.95 -38.77
CA TYR A 910 -39.46 3.98 -38.60
C TYR A 910 -38.31 4.57 -37.81
N ILE A 911 -37.72 3.75 -36.94
CA ILE A 911 -36.49 4.05 -36.22
C ILE A 911 -35.55 2.83 -36.28
N ARG A 912 -34.27 3.11 -36.48
CA ARG A 912 -33.18 2.13 -36.45
C ARG A 912 -32.09 2.62 -35.51
N VAL A 913 -31.61 1.72 -34.67
CA VAL A 913 -30.60 1.98 -33.64
C VAL A 913 -29.43 1.03 -33.85
N ALA A 914 -28.20 1.55 -33.89
CA ALA A 914 -27.00 0.72 -33.89
C ALA A 914 -26.20 0.91 -32.59
N TYR A 915 -25.62 -0.20 -32.11
CA TYR A 915 -24.96 -0.29 -30.82
C TYR A 915 -23.43 -0.35 -30.94
N THR A 916 -22.74 -0.10 -29.82
CA THR A 916 -21.27 -0.19 -29.72
C THR A 916 -20.72 -1.56 -30.10
N ASP A 917 -21.46 -2.64 -29.82
CA ASP A 917 -21.12 -4.02 -30.22
C ASP A 917 -21.40 -4.35 -31.69
N GLY A 918 -21.94 -3.39 -32.46
CA GLY A 918 -22.26 -3.55 -33.88
C GLY A 918 -23.64 -4.14 -34.15
N THR A 919 -24.40 -4.54 -33.11
CA THR A 919 -25.78 -5.00 -33.30
C THR A 919 -26.70 -3.84 -33.70
N ILE A 920 -27.81 -4.18 -34.35
CA ILE A 920 -28.79 -3.23 -34.89
C ILE A 920 -30.19 -3.68 -34.47
N GLU A 921 -31.03 -2.72 -34.08
CA GLU A 921 -32.44 -2.95 -33.79
C GLU A 921 -33.30 -1.91 -34.52
N GLU A 922 -34.47 -2.34 -34.98
CA GLU A 922 -35.35 -1.58 -35.87
C GLU A 922 -36.80 -1.73 -35.41
N ALA A 923 -37.59 -0.68 -35.53
CA ALA A 923 -39.02 -0.72 -35.24
C ALA A 923 -39.80 0.22 -36.17
N GLY A 924 -41.04 -0.19 -36.46
CA GLY A 924 -41.94 0.50 -37.38
C GLY A 924 -41.72 0.13 -38.85
N VAL A 925 -42.35 0.86 -39.75
CA VAL A 925 -42.39 0.54 -41.19
C VAL A 925 -41.54 1.54 -41.96
N LYS A 926 -40.42 1.08 -42.53
CA LYS A 926 -39.59 1.91 -43.42
C LYS A 926 -40.33 2.16 -44.73
N VAL A 927 -40.79 3.38 -44.91
CA VAL A 927 -41.55 3.82 -46.09
C VAL A 927 -40.59 4.35 -47.17
N PRO A 928 -40.85 4.10 -48.46
CA PRO A 928 -40.05 4.65 -49.56
C PRO A 928 -40.08 6.18 -49.55
N ASP A 929 -39.01 6.80 -50.04
CA ASP A 929 -38.89 8.25 -50.17
C ASP A 929 -39.97 8.80 -51.13
N ASP A 930 -40.88 9.62 -50.61
CA ASP A 930 -41.77 10.47 -51.42
C ASP A 930 -41.48 11.94 -51.09
N SER A 931 -41.92 12.88 -51.94
CA SER A 931 -41.61 14.31 -51.84
C SER A 931 -42.08 15.01 -50.55
N HIS A 932 -42.67 14.30 -49.59
CA HIS A 932 -43.13 14.80 -48.29
C HIS A 932 -42.51 14.06 -47.08
N HIS A 933 -41.62 13.06 -47.29
CA HIS A 933 -40.91 12.36 -46.21
C HIS A 933 -39.66 13.13 -45.74
N ARG A 934 -39.35 13.08 -44.44
CA ARG A 934 -38.06 13.56 -43.90
C ARG A 934 -37.34 12.41 -43.23
N PHE A 935 -36.09 12.18 -43.61
CA PHE A 935 -35.20 11.21 -42.97
C PHE A 935 -34.03 11.93 -42.31
N GLY A 936 -33.47 11.33 -41.26
CA GLY A 936 -32.25 11.81 -40.63
C GLY A 936 -31.52 10.69 -39.93
N THR A 937 -30.20 10.84 -39.82
CA THR A 937 -29.33 9.93 -39.08
C THR A 937 -28.37 10.77 -38.27
N VAL A 938 -28.15 10.38 -37.01
CA VAL A 938 -27.11 10.96 -36.16
C VAL A 938 -26.26 9.84 -35.56
N LYS A 939 -24.95 10.03 -35.57
CA LYS A 939 -23.94 9.11 -35.04
C LYS A 939 -23.06 9.83 -34.04
N TRP A 940 -22.67 9.15 -32.97
CA TRP A 940 -21.83 9.70 -31.92
C TRP A 940 -21.02 8.63 -31.19
N ASP A 941 -19.95 9.02 -30.50
CA ASP A 941 -19.29 8.17 -29.51
C ASP A 941 -19.97 8.34 -28.14
N PRO A 942 -20.64 7.29 -27.59
CA PRO A 942 -21.35 7.40 -26.32
C PRO A 942 -20.44 7.69 -25.12
N TRP A 943 -19.12 7.52 -25.24
CA TRP A 943 -18.17 7.76 -24.16
C TRP A 943 -17.64 9.20 -24.14
N SER A 944 -17.48 9.82 -25.31
CA SER A 944 -16.88 11.16 -25.43
C SER A 944 -17.89 12.26 -25.72
N ASP A 945 -18.95 11.97 -26.47
CA ASP A 945 -19.83 12.97 -27.07
C ASP A 945 -21.14 13.14 -26.30
N TYR A 946 -21.81 14.28 -26.47
CA TYR A 946 -23.08 14.56 -25.82
C TYR A 946 -24.05 15.33 -26.74
N PHE A 947 -25.33 15.10 -26.54
CA PHE A 947 -26.39 15.85 -27.22
C PHE A 947 -26.45 17.27 -26.65
N ASN A 948 -26.67 18.28 -27.48
CA ASN A 948 -27.14 19.59 -27.02
C ASN A 948 -28.68 19.62 -27.02
N VAL A 949 -29.28 19.04 -28.06
CA VAL A 949 -30.72 18.97 -28.26
C VAL A 949 -31.16 17.51 -28.34
N PHE A 950 -32.18 17.16 -27.57
CA PHE A 950 -32.91 15.89 -27.70
C PHE A 950 -34.40 16.21 -27.47
N GLU A 951 -35.11 16.41 -28.56
CA GLU A 951 -36.49 16.91 -28.57
C GLU A 951 -37.40 15.99 -29.36
N MET A 952 -38.63 15.84 -28.87
CA MET A 952 -39.66 15.06 -29.52
C MET A 952 -40.99 15.81 -29.49
N HIS A 953 -41.76 15.70 -30.56
CA HIS A 953 -43.05 16.37 -30.70
C HIS A 953 -44.18 15.35 -30.65
N ASP A 954 -45.14 15.58 -29.74
CA ASP A 954 -46.36 14.78 -29.67
C ASP A 954 -47.38 15.19 -30.75
N GLY A 955 -48.38 14.34 -31.02
CA GLY A 955 -49.51 14.70 -31.89
C GLY A 955 -49.38 14.32 -33.36
N GLY A 956 -48.58 13.30 -33.69
CA GLY A 956 -48.59 12.67 -35.01
C GLY A 956 -49.90 11.94 -35.32
N PHE A 957 -50.04 11.44 -36.55
CA PHE A 957 -51.11 10.56 -37.01
C PHE A 957 -51.41 9.46 -35.99
N LYS A 958 -52.70 9.22 -35.71
CA LYS A 958 -53.21 8.33 -34.65
C LYS A 958 -52.70 8.63 -33.23
N GLY A 959 -52.16 9.82 -32.98
CA GLY A 959 -51.62 10.20 -31.67
C GLY A 959 -50.17 9.74 -31.43
N GLY A 960 -49.47 9.36 -32.50
CA GLY A 960 -48.06 8.95 -32.49
C GLY A 960 -47.05 10.09 -32.35
N ILE A 961 -45.77 9.77 -32.55
CA ILE A 961 -44.67 10.75 -32.60
C ILE A 961 -44.72 11.50 -33.93
N GLY A 962 -44.82 12.83 -33.88
CA GLY A 962 -44.88 13.67 -35.09
C GLY A 962 -43.50 14.00 -35.67
N ARG A 963 -42.51 14.27 -34.81
CA ARG A 963 -41.15 14.68 -35.17
C ARG A 963 -40.15 14.39 -34.05
N ILE A 964 -38.91 14.07 -34.41
CA ILE A 964 -37.77 13.95 -33.50
C ILE A 964 -36.61 14.82 -34.00
N VAL A 965 -35.97 15.56 -33.09
CA VAL A 965 -34.85 16.45 -33.37
C VAL A 965 -33.71 16.18 -32.39
N LEU A 966 -32.57 15.73 -32.89
CA LEU A 966 -31.35 15.46 -32.13
C LEU A 966 -30.21 16.30 -32.71
N GLU A 967 -29.48 17.02 -31.86
CA GLU A 967 -28.33 17.84 -32.28
C GLU A 967 -27.16 17.64 -31.31
N MET A 968 -25.99 17.32 -31.84
CA MET A 968 -24.76 17.10 -31.07
C MET A 968 -23.97 18.39 -30.85
N SER A 969 -23.16 18.43 -29.80
CA SER A 969 -22.45 19.63 -29.34
C SER A 969 -21.23 20.07 -30.17
N ASN A 970 -21.23 19.85 -31.48
CA ASN A 970 -20.20 20.24 -32.48
C ASN A 970 -19.16 19.18 -32.88
N LYS A 971 -19.29 17.90 -32.47
CA LYS A 971 -18.43 16.79 -32.95
C LYS A 971 -19.27 15.70 -33.62
N CYS A 972 -19.11 15.56 -34.93
CA CYS A 972 -19.70 14.49 -35.73
C CYS A 972 -18.68 13.37 -35.88
N GLY A 973 -19.14 12.11 -35.92
CA GLY A 973 -18.36 11.04 -36.56
C GLY A 973 -18.05 11.35 -38.04
N GLY A 974 -17.14 10.58 -38.65
CA GLY A 974 -16.48 10.90 -39.94
C GLY A 974 -17.34 11.13 -41.19
N ASP A 975 -18.67 11.08 -41.11
CA ASP A 975 -19.62 11.38 -42.20
C ASP A 975 -20.30 12.77 -42.09
N GLY A 976 -20.08 13.53 -41.01
CA GLY A 976 -20.43 14.95 -40.91
C GLY A 976 -21.89 15.29 -40.62
N ASN A 977 -22.76 14.30 -40.35
CA ASN A 977 -24.17 14.54 -39.97
C ASN A 977 -24.35 14.65 -38.44
N CYS A 978 -24.35 15.88 -37.92
CA CYS A 978 -24.48 16.18 -36.47
C CYS A 978 -25.93 16.43 -36.02
N LYS A 979 -26.88 16.29 -36.96
CA LYS A 979 -28.27 16.65 -36.74
C LYS A 979 -29.19 15.61 -37.36
N LEU A 980 -30.08 15.07 -36.54
CA LEU A 980 -31.23 14.30 -36.98
C LEU A 980 -32.46 15.17 -36.83
N ASP A 981 -33.21 15.34 -37.91
CA ASP A 981 -34.46 16.09 -37.93
C ASP A 981 -35.47 15.36 -38.82
N ALA A 982 -36.16 14.39 -38.22
CA ALA A 982 -37.08 13.50 -38.92
C ALA A 982 -38.52 13.76 -38.47
N GLY A 983 -39.39 14.08 -39.43
CA GLY A 983 -40.80 14.42 -39.23
C GLY A 983 -41.16 15.85 -39.67
N ASN A 984 -42.46 16.11 -39.85
CA ASN A 984 -42.94 17.43 -40.28
C ASN A 984 -43.57 18.20 -39.11
N TYR A 985 -43.42 19.53 -39.11
CA TYR A 985 -44.15 20.41 -38.20
C TYR A 985 -45.60 20.50 -38.69
N MET A 986 -46.56 19.96 -37.94
CA MET A 986 -47.99 20.01 -38.28
C MET A 986 -48.53 21.42 -38.00
N ASP A 987 -49.44 21.93 -38.84
CA ASP A 987 -50.00 23.30 -38.75
C ASP A 987 -50.94 23.55 -37.55
N PHE A 988 -51.11 22.59 -36.64
CA PHE A 988 -51.85 22.72 -35.37
C PHE A 988 -50.92 22.35 -34.21
N PRO A 989 -50.88 23.13 -33.11
CA PRO A 989 -49.70 23.22 -32.26
C PRO A 989 -49.39 21.89 -31.57
N PRO A 990 -48.34 21.15 -32.00
CA PRO A 990 -47.89 19.97 -31.26
C PRO A 990 -47.15 20.41 -30.00
N VAL A 991 -47.30 19.70 -28.89
CA VAL A 991 -46.58 20.01 -27.64
C VAL A 991 -45.15 19.48 -27.78
N MET A 992 -44.20 20.40 -27.93
CA MET A 992 -42.77 20.06 -27.91
C MET A 992 -42.37 19.56 -26.52
N GLN A 993 -41.63 18.45 -26.48
CA GLN A 993 -41.10 17.84 -25.28
C GLN A 993 -39.57 17.80 -25.35
N ARG A 994 -38.92 18.66 -24.54
CA ARG A 994 -37.47 18.56 -24.30
C ARG A 994 -37.20 17.41 -23.34
N ILE A 995 -36.34 16.48 -23.75
CA ILE A 995 -36.03 15.28 -22.96
C ILE A 995 -34.87 15.61 -21.99
N PRO A 996 -35.04 15.40 -20.66
CA PRO A 996 -33.95 15.57 -19.71
C PRO A 996 -32.83 14.57 -19.96
N ARG A 997 -31.59 15.05 -19.95
CA ARG A 997 -30.40 14.23 -20.23
C ARG A 997 -29.54 14.12 -18.98
N GLY A 998 -30.10 13.75 -17.83
CA GLY A 998 -29.38 13.69 -16.56
C GLY A 998 -29.23 15.04 -15.84
N ASP A 999 -28.59 15.01 -14.67
CA ASP A 999 -28.17 16.15 -13.88
C ASP A 999 -27.26 17.06 -14.73
N SER A 1000 -27.58 18.36 -14.73
CA SER A 1000 -26.89 19.38 -15.52
C SER A 1000 -26.85 19.12 -17.04
N ASP A 1001 -27.79 18.33 -17.60
CA ASP A 1001 -27.86 17.96 -19.02
C ASP A 1001 -26.62 17.18 -19.54
N GLN A 1002 -25.95 16.36 -18.70
CA GLN A 1002 -24.70 15.64 -19.05
C GLN A 1002 -24.76 14.09 -19.03
N GLY A 1003 -25.91 13.48 -18.76
CA GLY A 1003 -26.13 12.04 -18.77
C GLY A 1003 -25.92 11.37 -20.13
N MET A 1004 -25.51 10.11 -20.09
CA MET A 1004 -25.30 9.23 -21.25
C MET A 1004 -26.60 8.53 -21.65
N LEU A 1005 -26.87 8.36 -22.95
CA LEU A 1005 -28.05 7.64 -23.44
C LEU A 1005 -27.86 6.12 -23.23
N LEU A 1006 -28.71 5.52 -22.40
CA LEU A 1006 -28.63 4.11 -21.99
C LEU A 1006 -29.55 3.20 -22.81
N GLY A 1007 -30.62 3.75 -23.37
CA GLY A 1007 -31.58 3.00 -24.18
C GLY A 1007 -32.82 3.80 -24.55
N ILE A 1008 -33.69 3.19 -25.35
CA ILE A 1008 -34.99 3.75 -25.76
C ILE A 1008 -36.06 2.67 -25.61
N ARG A 1009 -37.20 2.99 -25.00
CA ARG A 1009 -38.41 2.14 -25.05
C ARG A 1009 -39.45 2.80 -25.95
N LEU A 1010 -40.12 2.05 -26.80
CA LEU A 1010 -41.11 2.62 -27.72
C LEU A 1010 -42.20 1.62 -28.09
N ASN A 1011 -43.36 2.14 -28.53
CA ASN A 1011 -44.38 1.32 -29.19
C ASN A 1011 -44.41 1.64 -30.69
N ALA A 1012 -44.44 0.62 -31.55
CA ALA A 1012 -44.49 0.79 -33.00
C ALA A 1012 -45.57 -0.07 -33.66
N GLY A 1013 -46.27 0.52 -34.61
CA GLY A 1013 -47.18 -0.16 -35.54
C GLY A 1013 -46.92 0.38 -36.95
N ASP A 1014 -47.97 0.87 -37.63
CA ASP A 1014 -47.80 1.62 -38.88
C ASP A 1014 -46.98 2.91 -38.68
N VAL A 1015 -47.05 3.52 -37.49
CA VAL A 1015 -46.27 4.69 -37.05
C VAL A 1015 -45.58 4.36 -35.71
N ILE A 1016 -44.62 5.18 -35.28
CA ILE A 1016 -44.09 5.13 -33.92
C ILE A 1016 -45.11 5.82 -32.99
N GLU A 1017 -45.78 5.02 -32.16
CA GLU A 1017 -46.95 5.41 -31.37
C GLU A 1017 -46.55 6.18 -30.09
N ASN A 1018 -45.48 5.74 -29.43
CA ASN A 1018 -44.85 6.51 -28.36
C ASN A 1018 -43.38 6.11 -28.17
N MET A 1019 -42.64 6.92 -27.41
CA MET A 1019 -41.22 6.69 -27.11
C MET A 1019 -40.81 7.28 -25.76
N ILE A 1020 -39.86 6.62 -25.09
CA ILE A 1020 -39.22 7.00 -23.83
C ILE A 1020 -37.70 6.82 -23.98
N PRO A 1021 -36.92 7.89 -24.10
CA PRO A 1021 -35.46 7.84 -24.02
C PRO A 1021 -34.99 7.72 -22.56
N MET A 1022 -33.92 6.96 -22.31
CA MET A 1022 -33.39 6.68 -20.97
C MET A 1022 -31.96 7.19 -20.84
N PHE A 1023 -31.71 8.12 -19.91
CA PHE A 1023 -30.38 8.70 -19.65
C PHE A 1023 -29.88 8.37 -18.25
N SER A 1024 -28.56 8.29 -18.06
CA SER A 1024 -27.94 8.23 -16.73
C SER A 1024 -28.13 9.54 -15.95
N LYS A 1025 -28.09 9.48 -14.60
CA LYS A 1025 -28.14 10.66 -13.70
C LYS A 1025 -26.99 11.61 -13.97
N ALA A 1026 -25.79 11.11 -14.17
CA ALA A 1026 -24.64 11.94 -14.48
C ALA A 1026 -23.78 11.29 -15.57
N ARG A 1027 -22.86 12.08 -16.15
CA ARG A 1027 -21.85 11.57 -17.06
C ARG A 1027 -20.93 10.59 -16.32
N PRO A 1028 -20.62 9.40 -16.86
CA PRO A 1028 -19.59 8.56 -16.29
C PRO A 1028 -18.21 9.25 -16.39
N LEU A 1029 -17.54 9.47 -15.25
CA LEU A 1029 -16.17 10.00 -15.18
C LEU A 1029 -15.11 8.92 -15.42
N LYS A 1030 -15.45 7.66 -15.12
CA LYS A 1030 -14.64 6.47 -15.32
C LYS A 1030 -15.57 5.30 -15.60
N VAL A 1031 -15.28 4.56 -16.65
CA VAL A 1031 -15.97 3.33 -17.01
C VAL A 1031 -14.99 2.21 -16.71
N THR A 1032 -15.39 1.31 -15.82
CA THR A 1032 -14.60 0.13 -15.48
C THR A 1032 -15.34 -1.06 -16.06
N LEU A 1033 -14.79 -1.68 -17.10
CA LEU A 1033 -15.32 -2.92 -17.62
C LEU A 1033 -15.01 -4.02 -16.60
N GLY A 1034 -16.05 -4.59 -16.00
CA GLY A 1034 -15.93 -5.88 -15.33
C GLY A 1034 -15.55 -6.92 -16.38
N GLU A 1035 -14.52 -7.70 -16.07
CA GLU A 1035 -13.84 -8.72 -16.88
C GLU A 1035 -14.35 -8.93 -18.33
N PRO A 1036 -13.61 -8.46 -19.35
CA PRO A 1036 -13.88 -8.88 -20.71
C PRO A 1036 -13.29 -10.28 -20.91
N ASN A 1037 -14.13 -11.31 -20.94
CA ASN A 1037 -13.76 -12.58 -21.56
C ASN A 1037 -13.63 -12.34 -23.08
N PHE A 1038 -12.46 -11.87 -23.53
CA PHE A 1038 -12.14 -11.82 -24.94
C PHE A 1038 -12.04 -13.24 -25.49
N THR A 1039 -12.99 -13.60 -26.35
CA THR A 1039 -12.91 -14.80 -27.19
C THR A 1039 -13.07 -14.34 -28.64
N PRO A 1040 -12.00 -14.35 -29.47
CA PRO A 1040 -10.70 -14.95 -29.20
C PRO A 1040 -9.87 -14.15 -28.17
N THR A 1041 -9.00 -14.84 -27.44
CA THR A 1041 -8.00 -14.25 -26.52
C THR A 1041 -7.13 -13.23 -27.25
N PHE A 1042 -6.41 -12.38 -26.50
CA PHE A 1042 -5.53 -11.38 -27.09
C PHE A 1042 -4.39 -12.02 -27.91
N GLU A 1043 -3.86 -13.18 -27.49
CA GLU A 1043 -2.95 -13.98 -28.31
C GLU A 1043 -3.61 -14.47 -29.62
N GLU A 1044 -4.87 -14.93 -29.56
CA GLU A 1044 -5.59 -15.40 -30.76
C GLU A 1044 -5.93 -14.25 -31.73
N LEU A 1045 -6.23 -13.05 -31.22
CA LEU A 1045 -6.44 -11.85 -32.04
C LEU A 1045 -5.15 -11.36 -32.72
N ASN A 1046 -4.01 -11.41 -32.01
CA ASN A 1046 -2.71 -11.05 -32.57
C ASN A 1046 -2.16 -12.10 -33.56
N SER A 1047 -2.70 -13.33 -33.53
CA SER A 1047 -2.32 -14.39 -34.46
C SER A 1047 -3.03 -14.32 -35.82
N LYS A 1048 -4.03 -13.44 -35.98
CA LYS A 1048 -4.74 -13.25 -37.25
C LYS A 1048 -4.03 -12.22 -38.12
N PRO A 1049 -3.83 -12.48 -39.42
CA PRO A 1049 -3.34 -11.45 -40.33
C PRO A 1049 -4.39 -10.33 -40.43
N PHE A 1050 -3.96 -9.10 -40.21
CA PHE A 1050 -4.79 -7.90 -40.33
C PHE A 1050 -5.28 -7.73 -41.79
N GLU A 1051 -6.60 -7.74 -41.99
CA GLU A 1051 -7.27 -7.05 -43.10
C GLU A 1051 -8.04 -5.83 -42.57
#